data_AF-A0A540WBY8-F1
#
_entry.id   AF-A0A540WBY8-F1
#
_cell.length_a   1.000
_cell.length_b   1.000
_cell.length_c   1.000
_cell.angle_alpha   90.00
_cell.angle_beta   90.00
_cell.angle_gamma   90.00
#
_symmetry.space_group_name_H-M   'P 1'
#
loop_
_entity.id
_entity.type
_entity.pdbx_description
1 polymer ?
#
loop_
_entity_poly.entity_id
_entity_poly.type
_entity_poly.pdbx_seq_one_letter_code
_entity_poly.pdbx_strand_id
1 'polypeptide(L)'
;MTSDSPADEGQAMARRFPLLGATTLLALACCVLPTSPAVADEPRAQPVPSAIASPSPDPGTMCATAEEFVDDGDQDRAEEVFSAVPPVVTGVCAAAGLRQVHEHRLLADHWVAEGQRALRAGHLGSAETDFNAALSADGGNKDAVAGLDRLVALRGHALPTASSNWDYFYDDWVQPIWKLLLPIAIGFAVLLAAASVSSRWLVKAKSVAWTDRRRRSLSWIGGLLLFHGAVMLPVYPMFMPYVPHGCLLLAALVLAFAIVVATAALVWSAAVDIAGCAGWAVWHPKSRRVLKDWRLLLISLLVVLGLGLLLAWTGLSTAYERLLVAYTVLLLFGVLLTGAAWGQRLRLQVEVHRPDGSTDAASTNYLLTRMQSLGIERRTSVIQFSDTTPLSSLSGDQLSALPTGKVLGALAQLYFALRPDLTWRARANLVDDNRVAVTILRNGQPAGSAIFSRQDLGLPLAGGSSETVEVQAALARSRAQLLTGAAAFVLVELRQCHLDLRHSLYGARDWRSVALQVIATSKSLIDAPDLAVSLLGQATDLDPHYVLARFEFLWAVNNRIPAAEQDHLAFAAALDEYTEYVKQDIEDLDQWPGLLLRIHYSSATHRLYGYLASGRTAEHALRRAKAVATALYDQCGQESDVRYLQQLRDRMRPFAQNLLHCIEVLESDPLTEFDTWQHPHRRDPLSPRLAFDHACLDCFLLMTTRRQDWAGKAVEDLRFALISEKARAAAQEDPCLAPLRTDPGFRNLVGLPPTEFLDLAALSTVRQRLADAGITSSQRLRAETDTPDARAC
;
A
#
# COMPACT_ATOMS: atom_id res chain seq x y z
N MET A 1 34.93 13.30 -43.42
CA MET A 1 33.89 12.31 -43.79
C MET A 1 32.75 12.48 -42.83
N THR A 2 31.71 13.15 -43.32
CA THR A 2 30.45 13.46 -42.68
C THR A 2 29.53 12.24 -42.77
N SER A 3 28.94 11.80 -41.66
CA SER A 3 27.73 10.99 -41.68
C SER A 3 26.80 11.39 -40.54
N ASP A 4 25.65 11.89 -40.96
CA ASP A 4 24.54 12.43 -40.19
C ASP A 4 23.91 11.43 -39.23
N SER A 5 23.46 11.95 -38.08
CA SER A 5 22.60 11.25 -37.12
C SER A 5 21.17 11.83 -37.22
N PRO A 6 20.15 11.03 -37.58
CA PRO A 6 18.77 11.48 -37.60
C PRO A 6 18.12 11.14 -36.25
N ALA A 7 18.13 12.07 -35.29
CA ALA A 7 17.46 11.85 -34.00
C ALA A 7 16.72 13.08 -33.43
N ASP A 8 16.62 14.20 -34.16
CA ASP A 8 16.15 15.48 -33.57
C ASP A 8 14.80 16.02 -34.08
N GLU A 9 14.13 15.38 -35.03
CA GLU A 9 12.82 15.88 -35.52
C GLU A 9 11.60 15.34 -34.74
N GLY A 10 11.75 14.33 -33.88
CA GLY A 10 10.64 13.76 -33.12
C GLY A 10 10.25 14.50 -31.83
N GLN A 11 11.11 15.37 -31.29
CA GLN A 11 10.90 16.00 -29.97
C GLN A 11 10.28 17.41 -30.04
N ALA A 12 10.22 18.04 -31.22
CA ALA A 12 9.72 19.40 -31.37
C ALA A 12 8.17 19.49 -31.44
N MET A 13 7.48 18.42 -31.82
CA MET A 13 6.00 18.43 -31.99
C MET A 13 5.22 18.08 -30.70
N ALA A 14 5.85 17.43 -29.72
CA ALA A 14 5.19 17.03 -28.47
C ALA A 14 5.08 18.16 -27.41
N ARG A 15 5.70 19.32 -27.63
CA ARG A 15 5.70 20.46 -26.68
C ARG A 15 4.61 21.50 -26.92
N ARG A 16 3.83 21.42 -28.02
CA ARG A 16 2.83 22.45 -28.38
C ARG A 16 1.35 22.03 -28.22
N PHE A 17 1.06 20.80 -27.78
CA PHE A 17 -0.32 20.33 -27.62
C PHE A 17 -0.97 20.40 -26.21
N PRO A 18 -0.33 20.72 -25.07
CA PRO A 18 -1.02 20.63 -23.78
C PRO A 18 -1.87 21.85 -23.43
N LEU A 19 -1.79 22.96 -24.17
CA LEU A 19 -2.57 24.16 -23.88
C LEU A 19 -4.04 24.08 -24.34
N LEU A 20 -4.37 23.14 -25.24
CA LEU A 20 -5.73 22.97 -25.78
C LEU A 20 -6.61 22.01 -24.96
N GLY A 21 -6.01 21.11 -24.16
CA GLY A 21 -6.75 20.15 -23.33
C GLY A 21 -7.36 20.77 -22.05
N ALA A 22 -6.72 21.78 -21.48
CA ALA A 22 -7.22 22.48 -20.29
C ALA A 22 -8.33 23.48 -20.63
N THR A 23 -8.28 24.11 -21.81
CA THR A 23 -9.33 25.02 -22.29
C THR A 23 -10.58 24.27 -22.78
N THR A 24 -10.43 23.07 -23.34
CA THR A 24 -11.59 22.25 -23.76
C THR A 24 -12.34 21.61 -22.58
N LEU A 25 -11.66 21.21 -21.50
CA LEU A 25 -12.33 20.71 -20.28
C LEU A 25 -13.01 21.81 -19.46
N LEU A 26 -12.45 23.03 -19.43
CA LEU A 26 -13.12 24.20 -18.84
C LEU A 26 -14.27 24.73 -19.70
N ALA A 27 -14.15 24.65 -21.03
CA ALA A 27 -15.25 24.98 -21.94
C ALA A 27 -16.41 23.97 -21.84
N LEU A 28 -16.14 22.67 -21.67
CA LEU A 28 -17.19 21.67 -21.49
C LEU A 28 -17.93 21.83 -20.14
N ALA A 29 -17.23 22.28 -19.09
CA ALA A 29 -17.83 22.58 -17.80
C ALA A 29 -18.65 23.89 -17.79
N CYS A 30 -18.30 24.87 -18.63
CA CYS A 30 -19.07 26.11 -18.81
C CYS A 30 -20.26 25.97 -19.77
N CYS A 31 -20.37 24.88 -20.56
CA CYS A 31 -21.47 24.66 -21.49
C CYS A 31 -22.67 23.89 -20.91
N VAL A 32 -22.67 23.55 -19.62
CA VAL A 32 -23.89 23.10 -18.91
C VAL A 32 -24.52 24.30 -18.21
N LEU A 33 -24.93 25.29 -19.00
CA LEU A 33 -25.96 26.23 -18.57
C LEU A 33 -27.32 25.52 -18.69
N PRO A 34 -28.29 25.78 -17.79
CA PRO A 34 -29.63 25.24 -17.96
C PRO A 34 -30.16 25.78 -19.30
N THR A 35 -30.35 24.89 -20.27
CA THR A 35 -31.19 25.17 -21.42
C THR A 35 -32.56 25.54 -20.89
N SER A 36 -33.01 26.76 -21.18
CA SER A 36 -34.41 27.16 -21.02
C SER A 36 -35.32 26.02 -21.49
N PRO A 37 -36.46 25.75 -20.82
CA PRO A 37 -37.40 24.76 -21.32
C PRO A 37 -37.72 25.10 -22.77
N ALA A 38 -37.52 24.12 -23.64
CA ALA A 38 -37.89 24.20 -25.03
C ALA A 38 -39.34 24.66 -25.10
N VAL A 39 -39.56 25.81 -25.74
CA VAL A 39 -40.86 26.17 -26.29
C VAL A 39 -41.28 24.97 -27.13
N ALA A 40 -42.35 24.32 -26.70
CA ALA A 40 -42.93 23.21 -27.43
C ALA A 40 -43.25 23.69 -28.85
N ASP A 41 -42.77 22.93 -29.84
CA ASP A 41 -43.19 23.08 -31.24
C ASP A 41 -44.72 23.11 -31.28
N GLU A 42 -45.27 24.26 -31.65
CA GLU A 42 -46.64 24.37 -32.13
C GLU A 42 -46.85 23.35 -33.25
N PRO A 43 -47.93 22.55 -33.22
CA PRO A 43 -48.26 21.69 -34.34
C PRO A 43 -48.52 22.56 -35.56
N ARG A 44 -47.72 22.37 -36.62
CA ARG A 44 -47.99 22.88 -37.97
C ARG A 44 -49.44 22.55 -38.35
N ALA A 45 -50.30 23.56 -38.28
CA ALA A 45 -51.62 23.51 -38.86
C ALA A 45 -51.50 23.31 -40.38
N GLN A 46 -52.24 22.33 -40.89
CA GLN A 46 -52.42 22.08 -42.31
C GLN A 46 -53.07 23.29 -43.00
N PRO A 47 -52.80 23.56 -44.29
CA PRO A 47 -53.50 24.59 -45.03
C PRO A 47 -54.97 24.20 -45.21
N VAL A 48 -55.86 24.86 -44.48
CA VAL A 48 -57.31 24.81 -44.72
C VAL A 48 -57.62 25.69 -45.95
N PRO A 49 -58.45 25.22 -46.90
CA PRO A 49 -58.82 25.99 -48.08
C PRO A 49 -59.61 27.25 -47.72
N SER A 50 -59.38 28.30 -48.49
CA SER A 50 -60.03 29.62 -48.41
C SER A 50 -61.54 29.52 -48.22
N ALA A 51 -62.02 29.84 -47.02
CA ALA A 51 -63.41 30.11 -46.74
C ALA A 51 -63.63 31.63 -46.68
N ILE A 52 -64.41 32.09 -47.66
CA ILE A 52 -65.15 33.34 -47.80
C ILE A 52 -65.17 34.20 -46.52
N ALA A 53 -64.59 35.40 -46.62
CA ALA A 53 -64.59 36.44 -45.58
C ALA A 53 -66.02 36.74 -45.09
N SER A 54 -66.31 36.33 -43.86
CA SER A 54 -67.36 36.94 -43.05
C SER A 54 -66.80 38.23 -42.43
N PRO A 55 -67.63 39.27 -42.22
CA PRO A 55 -67.16 40.56 -41.74
C PRO A 55 -66.39 40.39 -40.42
N SER A 56 -65.20 40.99 -40.32
CA SER A 56 -64.42 40.96 -39.07
C SER A 56 -65.28 41.55 -37.95
N PRO A 57 -65.46 40.83 -36.82
CA PRO A 57 -66.21 41.36 -35.70
C PRO A 57 -65.63 42.70 -35.28
N ASP A 58 -66.51 43.65 -34.96
CA ASP A 58 -66.13 44.97 -34.48
C ASP A 58 -65.21 44.82 -33.25
N PRO A 59 -64.02 45.45 -33.19
CA PRO A 59 -63.12 45.35 -32.05
C PRO A 59 -63.80 45.57 -30.70
N GLY A 60 -64.81 46.46 -30.63
CA GLY A 60 -65.60 46.67 -29.41
C GLY A 60 -66.37 45.43 -28.96
N THR A 61 -66.90 44.66 -29.91
CA THR A 61 -67.57 43.38 -29.60
C THR A 61 -66.58 42.31 -29.16
N MET A 62 -65.36 42.27 -29.72
CA MET A 62 -64.32 41.34 -29.27
C MET A 62 -63.85 41.65 -27.85
N CYS A 63 -63.69 42.92 -27.49
CA CYS A 63 -63.36 43.32 -26.11
C CYS A 63 -64.46 42.91 -25.13
N ALA A 64 -65.73 43.16 -25.48
CA ALA A 64 -66.87 42.80 -24.63
C ALA A 64 -67.00 41.28 -24.44
N THR A 65 -66.78 40.49 -25.50
CA THR A 65 -66.76 39.02 -25.42
C THR A 65 -65.55 38.52 -24.61
N ALA A 66 -64.39 39.17 -24.71
CA ALA A 66 -63.23 38.82 -23.88
C ALA A 66 -63.46 39.15 -22.40
N GLU A 67 -64.12 40.26 -22.10
CA GLU A 67 -64.51 40.64 -20.73
C GLU A 67 -65.51 39.64 -20.14
N GLU A 68 -66.48 39.16 -20.93
CA GLU A 68 -67.39 38.07 -20.54
C GLU A 68 -66.62 36.79 -20.17
N PHE A 69 -65.55 36.44 -20.90
CA PHE A 69 -64.69 35.31 -20.53
C PHE A 69 -63.89 35.54 -19.25
N VAL A 70 -63.46 36.77 -18.95
CA VAL A 70 -62.81 37.10 -17.67
C VAL A 70 -63.78 36.91 -16.52
N ASP A 71 -65.01 37.39 -16.68
CA ASP A 71 -66.09 37.30 -15.67
C ASP A 71 -66.52 35.84 -15.42
N ASP A 72 -66.49 35.00 -16.46
CA ASP A 72 -66.76 33.56 -16.37
C ASP A 72 -65.57 32.75 -15.81
N GLY A 73 -64.42 33.38 -15.58
CA GLY A 73 -63.21 32.73 -15.08
C GLY A 73 -62.40 31.95 -16.12
N ASP A 74 -62.72 32.05 -17.42
CA ASP A 74 -62.05 31.39 -18.54
C ASP A 74 -60.90 32.27 -19.08
N GLN A 75 -59.86 32.41 -18.25
CA GLN A 75 -58.78 33.36 -18.50
C GLN A 75 -57.94 33.03 -19.75
N ASP A 76 -57.85 31.77 -20.13
CA ASP A 76 -57.14 31.34 -21.34
C ASP A 76 -57.85 31.82 -22.62
N ARG A 77 -59.19 31.71 -22.66
CA ARG A 77 -59.97 32.26 -23.77
C ARG A 77 -60.00 33.78 -23.77
N ALA A 78 -60.09 34.40 -22.59
CA ALA A 78 -60.00 35.86 -22.49
C ALA A 78 -58.68 36.39 -23.04
N GLU A 79 -57.55 35.76 -22.69
CA GLU A 79 -56.22 36.12 -23.21
C GLU A 79 -56.12 35.93 -24.72
N GLU A 80 -56.65 34.83 -25.26
CA GLU A 80 -56.68 34.57 -26.70
C GLU A 80 -57.46 35.65 -27.46
N VAL A 81 -58.66 35.99 -26.97
CA VAL A 81 -59.53 36.99 -27.62
C VAL A 81 -58.94 38.40 -27.48
N PHE A 82 -58.41 38.79 -26.31
CA PHE A 82 -57.73 40.08 -26.15
C PHE A 82 -56.48 40.19 -27.03
N SER A 83 -55.71 39.11 -27.18
CA SER A 83 -54.50 39.07 -28.02
C SER A 83 -54.81 39.14 -29.52
N ALA A 84 -56.01 38.74 -29.93
CA ALA A 84 -56.48 38.81 -31.31
C ALA A 84 -56.99 40.21 -31.73
N VAL A 85 -57.18 41.15 -30.79
CA VAL A 85 -57.67 42.51 -31.08
C VAL A 85 -56.60 43.33 -31.83
N PRO A 86 -56.88 43.88 -33.01
CA PRO A 86 -55.91 44.65 -33.78
C PRO A 86 -55.43 45.92 -33.05
N PRO A 87 -54.11 46.23 -33.04
CA PRO A 87 -53.54 47.31 -32.21
C PRO A 87 -53.88 48.73 -32.68
N VAL A 88 -54.45 48.91 -33.88
CA VAL A 88 -54.46 50.20 -34.58
C VAL A 88 -55.62 51.13 -34.19
N VAL A 89 -56.68 50.65 -33.51
CA VAL A 89 -57.84 51.52 -33.12
C VAL A 89 -58.39 51.27 -31.71
N THR A 90 -58.12 50.14 -31.05
CA THR A 90 -58.65 49.81 -29.69
C THR A 90 -57.61 49.21 -28.72
N GLY A 91 -56.32 49.54 -28.88
CA GLY A 91 -55.24 49.02 -28.04
C GLY A 91 -55.38 49.27 -26.53
N VAL A 92 -56.26 50.20 -26.12
CA VAL A 92 -56.55 50.46 -24.70
C VAL A 92 -57.39 49.34 -24.07
N CYS A 93 -58.37 48.75 -24.78
CA CYS A 93 -59.19 47.67 -24.22
C CYS A 93 -58.34 46.41 -24.03
N ALA A 94 -57.54 46.05 -25.03
CA ALA A 94 -56.81 44.78 -25.04
C ALA A 94 -55.67 44.81 -24.00
N ALA A 95 -54.97 45.93 -23.89
CA ALA A 95 -53.93 46.11 -22.88
C ALA A 95 -54.50 46.15 -21.44
N ALA A 96 -55.69 46.72 -21.25
CA ALA A 96 -56.38 46.71 -19.96
C ALA A 96 -56.89 45.30 -19.62
N GLY A 97 -57.51 44.61 -20.57
CA GLY A 97 -58.01 43.25 -20.42
C GLY A 97 -56.92 42.22 -20.13
N LEU A 98 -55.80 42.27 -20.86
CA LEU A 98 -54.64 41.40 -20.57
C LEU A 98 -54.03 41.66 -19.19
N ARG A 99 -54.06 42.91 -18.72
CA ARG A 99 -53.65 43.23 -17.35
C ARG A 99 -54.61 42.64 -16.32
N GLN A 100 -55.92 42.73 -16.58
CA GLN A 100 -56.95 42.14 -15.72
C GLN A 100 -56.82 40.61 -15.66
N VAL A 101 -56.63 39.94 -16.80
CA VAL A 101 -56.34 38.49 -16.86
C VAL A 101 -55.11 38.13 -16.01
N HIS A 102 -54.03 38.91 -16.11
CA HIS A 102 -52.84 38.69 -15.29
C HIS A 102 -53.10 38.88 -13.79
N GLU A 103 -53.88 39.90 -13.40
CA GLU A 103 -54.27 40.13 -12.00
C GLU A 103 -55.13 38.98 -11.44
N HIS A 104 -56.05 38.44 -12.25
CA HIS A 104 -56.86 37.26 -11.89
C HIS A 104 -55.99 36.01 -11.69
N ARG A 105 -54.99 35.77 -12.55
CA ARG A 105 -54.03 34.66 -12.37
C ARG A 105 -53.20 34.81 -11.10
N LEU A 106 -52.71 36.01 -10.80
CA LEU A 106 -51.98 36.28 -9.55
C LEU A 106 -52.86 36.08 -8.31
N LEU A 107 -54.14 36.44 -8.39
CA LEU A 107 -55.11 36.21 -7.32
C LEU A 107 -55.38 34.71 -7.14
N ALA A 108 -55.51 33.96 -8.23
CA ALA A 108 -55.65 32.51 -8.20
C ALA A 108 -54.43 31.85 -7.53
N ASP A 109 -53.20 32.25 -7.88
CA ASP A 109 -51.97 31.75 -7.26
C ASP A 109 -51.90 32.05 -5.76
N HIS A 110 -52.39 33.23 -5.34
CA HIS A 110 -52.49 33.57 -3.92
C HIS A 110 -53.42 32.60 -3.17
N TRP A 111 -54.60 32.34 -3.72
CA TRP A 111 -55.56 31.40 -3.14
C TRP A 111 -55.06 29.95 -3.16
N VAL A 112 -54.33 29.51 -4.20
CA VAL A 112 -53.65 28.21 -4.22
C VAL A 112 -52.65 28.12 -3.07
N ALA A 113 -51.85 29.16 -2.82
CA ALA A 113 -50.87 29.17 -1.74
C ALA A 113 -51.51 29.14 -0.34
N GLU A 114 -52.64 29.81 -0.13
CA GLU A 114 -53.44 29.72 1.10
C GLU A 114 -54.08 28.32 1.26
N GLY A 115 -54.68 27.78 0.18
CA GLY A 115 -55.25 26.43 0.16
C GLY A 115 -54.21 25.35 0.50
N GLN A 116 -53.00 25.45 -0.05
CA GLN A 116 -51.88 24.56 0.31
C GLN A 116 -51.40 24.73 1.76
N ARG A 117 -51.52 25.92 2.35
CA ARG A 117 -51.23 26.14 3.79
C ARG A 117 -52.31 25.54 4.67
N ALA A 118 -53.58 25.78 4.36
CA ALA A 118 -54.72 25.19 5.06
C ALA A 118 -54.70 23.65 4.98
N LEU A 119 -54.33 23.10 3.83
CA LEU A 119 -54.17 21.65 3.62
C LEU A 119 -53.08 21.07 4.52
N ARG A 120 -51.91 21.73 4.60
CA ARG A 120 -50.81 21.33 5.51
C ARG A 120 -51.17 21.47 6.98
N ALA A 121 -52.03 22.43 7.34
CA ALA A 121 -52.54 22.60 8.69
C ALA A 121 -53.66 21.60 9.06
N GLY A 122 -54.11 20.76 8.12
CA GLY A 122 -55.19 19.79 8.34
C GLY A 122 -56.59 20.40 8.31
N HIS A 123 -56.72 21.67 7.92
CA HIS A 123 -58.01 22.36 7.82
C HIS A 123 -58.64 22.11 6.44
N LEU A 124 -59.12 20.90 6.22
CA LEU A 124 -59.59 20.44 4.90
C LEU A 124 -60.79 21.24 4.37
N GLY A 125 -61.60 21.86 5.23
CA GLY A 125 -62.71 22.73 4.82
C GLY A 125 -62.24 24.09 4.31
N SER A 126 -61.26 24.69 5.00
CA SER A 126 -60.63 25.95 4.56
C SER A 126 -59.87 25.75 3.26
N ALA A 127 -59.09 24.67 3.15
CA ALA A 127 -58.35 24.36 1.93
C ALA A 127 -59.26 24.19 0.71
N GLU A 128 -60.41 23.50 0.85
CA GLU A 128 -61.39 23.36 -0.23
C GLU A 128 -61.98 24.71 -0.63
N THR A 129 -62.29 25.57 0.35
CA THR A 129 -62.78 26.92 0.09
C THR A 129 -61.77 27.73 -0.72
N ASP A 130 -60.51 27.71 -0.31
CA ASP A 130 -59.43 28.48 -0.94
C ASP A 130 -59.11 27.96 -2.36
N PHE A 131 -59.08 26.64 -2.59
CA PHE A 131 -58.88 26.11 -3.95
C PHE A 131 -60.06 26.39 -4.88
N ASN A 132 -61.30 26.35 -4.37
CA ASN A 132 -62.46 26.77 -5.17
C ASN A 132 -62.43 28.28 -5.46
N ALA A 133 -61.95 29.10 -4.53
CA ALA A 133 -61.72 30.53 -4.77
C ALA A 133 -60.65 30.76 -5.85
N ALA A 134 -59.58 29.96 -5.87
CA ALA A 134 -58.59 29.99 -6.95
C ALA A 134 -59.21 29.63 -8.30
N LEU A 135 -60.02 28.57 -8.39
CA LEU A 135 -60.72 28.20 -9.63
C LEU A 135 -61.76 29.21 -10.08
N SER A 136 -62.37 29.96 -9.15
CA SER A 136 -63.27 31.06 -9.52
C SER A 136 -62.52 32.26 -10.10
N ALA A 137 -61.26 32.47 -9.70
CA ALA A 137 -60.43 33.53 -10.26
C ALA A 137 -59.81 33.11 -11.61
N ASP A 138 -59.40 31.84 -11.73
CA ASP A 138 -58.87 31.23 -12.95
C ASP A 138 -59.30 29.76 -13.04
N GLY A 139 -60.32 29.48 -13.85
CA GLY A 139 -60.88 28.14 -14.04
C GLY A 139 -59.90 27.15 -14.66
N GLY A 140 -58.84 27.64 -15.30
CA GLY A 140 -57.76 26.85 -15.89
C GLY A 140 -56.63 26.50 -14.92
N ASN A 141 -56.67 26.96 -13.66
CA ASN A 141 -55.56 26.81 -12.72
C ASN A 141 -55.34 25.35 -12.30
N LYS A 142 -54.32 24.71 -12.90
CA LYS A 142 -54.00 23.28 -12.70
C LYS A 142 -53.61 22.95 -11.26
N ASP A 143 -53.00 23.89 -10.54
CA ASP A 143 -52.57 23.66 -9.16
C ASP A 143 -53.76 23.65 -8.19
N ALA A 144 -54.78 24.46 -8.46
CA ALA A 144 -56.04 24.43 -7.71
C ALA A 144 -56.80 23.11 -7.92
N VAL A 145 -56.87 22.61 -9.16
CA VAL A 145 -57.46 21.29 -9.48
C VAL A 145 -56.69 20.17 -8.77
N ALA A 146 -55.36 20.15 -8.87
CA ALA A 146 -54.53 19.17 -8.18
C ALA A 146 -54.69 19.24 -6.65
N GLY A 147 -54.89 20.44 -6.10
CA GLY A 147 -55.20 20.67 -4.70
C GLY A 147 -56.53 20.05 -4.26
N LEU A 148 -57.59 20.21 -5.06
CA LEU A 148 -58.90 19.59 -4.81
C LEU A 148 -58.87 18.06 -4.96
N ASP A 149 -58.17 17.52 -5.95
CA ASP A 149 -57.98 16.08 -6.11
C ASP A 149 -57.29 15.47 -4.87
N ARG A 150 -56.28 16.17 -4.35
CA ARG A 150 -55.60 15.79 -3.10
C ARG A 150 -56.53 15.85 -1.90
N LEU A 151 -57.45 16.82 -1.83
CA LEU A 151 -58.47 16.91 -0.78
C LEU A 151 -59.47 15.76 -0.83
N VAL A 152 -59.95 15.40 -2.03
CA VAL A 152 -60.85 14.26 -2.24
C VAL A 152 -60.16 12.96 -1.84
N ALA A 153 -58.90 12.78 -2.22
CA ALA A 153 -58.09 11.67 -1.78
C ALA A 153 -58.00 11.62 -0.24
N LEU A 154 -57.70 12.75 0.42
CA LEU A 154 -57.58 12.82 1.88
C LEU A 154 -58.91 12.55 2.62
N ARG A 155 -60.06 12.95 2.05
CA ARG A 155 -61.39 12.69 2.63
C ARG A 155 -61.86 11.25 2.43
N GLY A 156 -61.41 10.59 1.36
CA GLY A 156 -61.83 9.24 0.99
C GLY A 156 -61.11 8.09 1.72
N HIS A 157 -60.04 8.36 2.47
CA HIS A 157 -59.20 7.30 3.06
C HIS A 157 -59.55 7.03 4.54
N ALA A 158 -60.22 5.91 4.81
CA ALA A 158 -60.40 5.36 6.14
C ALA A 158 -59.09 4.73 6.65
N LEU A 159 -58.46 5.37 7.65
CA LEU A 159 -57.29 4.96 8.44
C LEU A 159 -56.02 4.52 7.66
N PRO A 160 -54.82 5.06 8.00
CA PRO A 160 -53.59 4.79 7.26
C PRO A 160 -53.21 3.31 7.34
N THR A 161 -53.02 2.67 6.18
CA THR A 161 -52.44 1.33 6.07
C THR A 161 -50.91 1.44 6.04
N ALA A 162 -50.20 0.36 6.38
CA ALA A 162 -48.74 0.37 6.41
C ALA A 162 -48.10 0.69 5.03
N SER A 163 -48.77 0.36 3.93
CA SER A 163 -48.33 0.70 2.57
C SER A 163 -48.45 2.19 2.27
N SER A 164 -49.55 2.85 2.65
CA SER A 164 -49.71 4.29 2.43
C SER A 164 -48.67 5.11 3.19
N ASN A 165 -48.29 4.67 4.41
CA ASN A 165 -47.22 5.32 5.17
C ASN A 165 -45.83 5.15 4.51
N TRP A 166 -45.60 4.02 3.82
CA TRP A 166 -44.36 3.82 3.06
C TRP A 166 -44.32 4.70 1.82
N ASP A 167 -45.42 4.85 1.09
CA ASP A 167 -45.48 5.71 -0.09
C ASP A 167 -45.27 7.18 0.31
N TYR A 168 -45.91 7.66 1.38
CA TYR A 168 -45.63 8.99 1.94
C TYR A 168 -44.17 9.17 2.36
N PHE A 169 -43.59 8.18 3.06
CA PHE A 169 -42.18 8.24 3.44
C PHE A 169 -41.25 8.25 2.21
N TYR A 170 -41.56 7.45 1.19
CA TYR A 170 -40.77 7.37 -0.02
C TYR A 170 -40.84 8.67 -0.83
N ASP A 171 -42.03 9.20 -1.06
CA ASP A 171 -42.23 10.39 -1.89
C ASP A 171 -41.82 11.69 -1.18
N ASP A 172 -42.08 11.82 0.13
CA ASP A 172 -41.75 13.05 0.86
C ASP A 172 -40.32 13.07 1.40
N TRP A 173 -39.70 11.90 1.66
CA TRP A 173 -38.35 11.83 2.26
C TRP A 173 -37.34 11.15 1.35
N VAL A 174 -37.57 9.92 0.91
CA VAL A 174 -36.55 9.15 0.18
C VAL A 174 -36.24 9.75 -1.18
N GLN A 175 -37.26 10.08 -1.97
CA GLN A 175 -37.12 10.58 -3.32
C GLN A 175 -36.45 11.97 -3.36
N PRO A 176 -36.81 12.95 -2.50
CA PRO A 176 -36.13 14.25 -2.46
C PRO A 176 -34.69 14.13 -1.94
N ILE A 177 -34.46 13.32 -0.91
CA ILE A 177 -33.10 13.04 -0.41
C ILE A 177 -32.27 12.40 -1.51
N TRP A 178 -32.81 11.43 -2.26
CA TRP A 178 -32.10 10.78 -3.36
C TRP A 178 -31.80 11.74 -4.52
N LYS A 179 -32.78 12.56 -4.92
CA LYS A 179 -32.62 13.61 -5.95
C LYS A 179 -31.54 14.62 -5.57
N LEU A 180 -31.30 14.86 -4.27
CA LEU A 180 -30.21 15.70 -3.77
C LEU A 180 -28.88 14.94 -3.64
N LEU A 181 -28.89 13.73 -3.08
CA LEU A 181 -27.67 12.94 -2.82
C LEU A 181 -27.01 12.46 -4.11
N LEU A 182 -27.78 12.11 -5.14
CA LEU A 182 -27.25 11.62 -6.41
C LEU A 182 -26.33 12.65 -7.11
N PRO A 183 -26.73 13.91 -7.36
CA PRO A 183 -25.84 14.91 -7.95
C PRO A 183 -24.66 15.26 -7.03
N ILE A 184 -24.83 15.25 -5.70
CA ILE A 184 -23.72 15.42 -4.75
C ILE A 184 -22.69 14.30 -4.94
N ALA A 185 -23.14 13.05 -5.00
CA ALA A 185 -22.27 11.89 -5.19
C ALA A 185 -21.55 11.93 -6.54
N ILE A 186 -22.24 12.28 -7.61
CA ILE A 186 -21.65 12.44 -8.96
C ILE A 186 -20.63 13.59 -8.95
N GLY A 187 -20.99 14.76 -8.42
CA GLY A 187 -20.11 15.92 -8.33
C GLY A 187 -18.85 15.61 -7.52
N PHE A 188 -19.01 14.95 -6.37
CA PHE A 188 -17.88 14.51 -5.56
C PHE A 188 -16.99 13.51 -6.31
N ALA A 189 -17.55 12.53 -7.01
CA ALA A 189 -16.79 11.57 -7.82
C ALA A 189 -15.98 12.25 -8.94
N VAL A 190 -16.58 13.24 -9.63
CA VAL A 190 -15.88 14.03 -10.67
C VAL A 190 -14.74 14.86 -10.06
N LEU A 191 -14.94 15.46 -8.89
CA LEU A 191 -13.90 16.23 -8.21
C LEU A 191 -12.75 15.35 -7.72
N LEU A 192 -13.05 14.15 -7.22
CA LEU A 192 -12.04 13.15 -6.89
C LEU A 192 -11.28 12.70 -8.14
N ALA A 193 -11.96 12.46 -9.26
CA ALA A 193 -11.30 12.17 -10.54
C ALA A 193 -10.34 13.30 -10.96
N ALA A 194 -10.77 14.56 -10.84
CA ALA A 194 -9.92 15.72 -11.13
C ALA A 194 -8.70 15.79 -10.20
N ALA A 195 -8.87 15.52 -8.89
CA ALA A 195 -7.76 15.45 -7.93
C ALA A 195 -6.78 14.31 -8.27
N SER A 196 -7.28 13.15 -8.70
CA SER A 196 -6.46 12.02 -9.13
C SER A 196 -5.61 12.39 -10.35
N VAL A 197 -6.19 13.04 -11.37
CA VAL A 197 -5.46 13.50 -12.55
C VAL A 197 -4.44 14.60 -12.22
N SER A 198 -4.78 15.52 -11.32
CA SER A 198 -3.88 16.61 -10.91
C SER A 198 -2.64 16.09 -10.14
N SER A 199 -2.77 14.94 -9.46
CA SER A 199 -1.64 14.29 -8.76
C SER A 199 -0.42 14.05 -9.66
N ARG A 200 -0.65 13.74 -10.94
CA ARG A 200 0.40 13.53 -11.95
C ARG A 200 1.25 14.79 -12.17
N TRP A 201 0.69 15.97 -11.97
CA TRP A 201 1.36 17.25 -12.20
C TRP A 201 1.99 17.78 -10.93
N LEU A 202 1.32 17.55 -9.80
CA LEU A 202 1.73 18.03 -8.48
C LEU A 202 2.89 17.22 -7.90
N VAL A 203 2.94 15.91 -8.19
CA VAL A 203 3.90 14.99 -7.57
C VAL A 203 4.77 14.35 -8.64
N LYS A 204 6.05 14.72 -8.66
CA LYS A 204 7.04 14.13 -9.56
C LYS A 204 7.35 12.68 -9.16
N ALA A 205 7.71 11.86 -10.14
CA ALA A 205 8.08 10.46 -9.91
C ALA A 205 9.09 10.25 -8.77
N LYS A 206 10.11 11.12 -8.69
CA LYS A 206 11.22 11.04 -7.74
C LYS A 206 11.00 11.79 -6.41
N SER A 207 9.80 12.28 -6.13
CA SER A 207 9.58 13.07 -4.92
C SER A 207 9.56 12.20 -3.66
N VAL A 208 10.15 12.66 -2.57
CA VAL A 208 10.11 11.93 -1.31
C VAL A 208 8.68 11.92 -0.76
N ALA A 209 8.23 10.74 -0.32
CA ALA A 209 6.87 10.57 0.21
C ALA A 209 6.66 11.31 1.54
N TRP A 210 5.43 11.75 1.77
CA TRP A 210 5.07 12.43 3.02
C TRP A 210 4.89 11.43 4.16
N THR A 211 5.15 11.91 5.39
CA THR A 211 4.78 11.16 6.58
C THR A 211 3.27 10.94 6.64
N ASP A 212 2.88 9.81 7.21
CA ASP A 212 1.49 9.36 7.27
C ASP A 212 0.56 10.39 7.90
N ARG A 213 1.00 11.04 8.99
CA ARG A 213 0.23 12.06 9.70
C ARG A 213 -0.09 13.26 8.79
N ARG A 214 0.93 13.80 8.11
CA ARG A 214 0.78 14.97 7.22
C ARG A 214 -0.12 14.67 6.03
N ARG A 215 0.10 13.50 5.41
CA ARG A 215 -0.73 13.03 4.30
C ARG A 215 -2.19 12.89 4.70
N ARG A 216 -2.48 12.29 5.87
CA ARG A 216 -3.84 12.17 6.39
C ARG A 216 -4.47 13.54 6.66
N SER A 217 -3.76 14.46 7.31
CA SER A 217 -4.27 15.81 7.57
C SER A 217 -4.62 16.57 6.29
N LEU A 218 -3.73 16.58 5.29
CA LEU A 218 -3.98 17.27 4.02
C LEU A 218 -5.06 16.58 3.18
N SER A 219 -5.13 15.25 3.21
CA SER A 219 -6.22 14.50 2.57
C SER A 219 -7.57 14.78 3.22
N TRP A 220 -7.63 14.95 4.54
CA TRP A 220 -8.86 15.30 5.25
C TRP A 220 -9.32 16.73 4.93
N ILE A 221 -8.41 17.71 5.00
CA ILE A 221 -8.72 19.10 4.64
C ILE A 221 -9.19 19.19 3.19
N GLY A 222 -8.45 18.57 2.26
CA GLY A 222 -8.80 18.54 0.85
C GLY A 222 -10.15 17.83 0.61
N GLY A 223 -10.36 16.67 1.22
CA GLY A 223 -11.61 15.91 1.10
C GLY A 223 -12.83 16.66 1.63
N LEU A 224 -12.70 17.38 2.75
CA LEU A 224 -13.76 18.23 3.30
C LEU A 224 -14.11 19.39 2.35
N LEU A 225 -13.11 20.03 1.75
CA LEU A 225 -13.33 21.10 0.77
C LEU A 225 -14.04 20.58 -0.49
N LEU A 226 -13.66 19.40 -0.98
CA LEU A 226 -14.31 18.77 -2.12
C LEU A 226 -15.76 18.37 -1.81
N PHE A 227 -16.00 17.78 -0.63
CA PHE A 227 -17.34 17.41 -0.20
C PHE A 227 -18.23 18.65 -0.06
N HIS A 228 -17.71 19.71 0.57
CA HIS A 228 -18.43 20.98 0.70
C HIS A 228 -18.78 21.58 -0.66
N GLY A 229 -17.82 21.59 -1.60
CA GLY A 229 -18.07 22.04 -2.98
C GLY A 229 -19.14 21.20 -3.69
N ALA A 230 -19.11 19.88 -3.53
CA ALA A 230 -20.09 18.98 -4.12
C ALA A 230 -21.50 19.15 -3.54
N VAL A 231 -21.63 19.49 -2.25
CA VAL A 231 -22.91 19.80 -1.59
C VAL A 231 -23.44 21.15 -2.03
N MET A 232 -22.58 22.17 -2.10
CA MET A 232 -23.00 23.52 -2.45
C MET A 232 -23.49 23.64 -3.90
N LEU A 233 -22.94 22.85 -4.83
CA LEU A 233 -23.30 22.92 -6.25
C LEU A 233 -24.81 22.68 -6.54
N PRO A 234 -25.49 21.67 -5.96
CA PRO A 234 -26.94 21.50 -6.09
C PRO A 234 -27.76 22.27 -5.05
N VAL A 235 -27.23 22.49 -3.84
CA VAL A 235 -27.97 23.19 -2.76
C VAL A 235 -28.13 24.67 -3.08
N TYR A 236 -27.10 25.32 -3.61
CA TYR A 236 -27.10 26.75 -3.87
C TYR A 236 -28.21 27.22 -4.84
N PRO A 237 -28.46 26.57 -6.00
CA PRO A 237 -29.59 26.93 -6.85
C PRO A 237 -30.96 26.61 -6.24
N MET A 238 -31.06 25.61 -5.35
CA MET A 238 -32.31 25.24 -4.68
C MET A 238 -32.83 26.31 -3.71
N PHE A 239 -31.95 27.16 -3.18
CA PHE A 239 -32.28 28.20 -2.20
C PHE A 239 -32.17 29.64 -2.77
N MET A 240 -32.15 29.80 -4.10
CA MET A 240 -32.20 31.13 -4.74
C MET A 240 -33.58 31.80 -4.55
N PRO A 241 -33.63 33.13 -4.28
CA PRO A 241 -32.52 34.06 -4.11
C PRO A 241 -32.06 34.13 -2.64
N TYR A 242 -30.95 33.46 -2.30
CA TYR A 242 -30.24 33.72 -1.05
C TYR A 242 -29.38 34.97 -1.23
N VAL A 243 -29.68 36.07 -0.54
CA VAL A 243 -28.84 37.27 -0.55
C VAL A 243 -27.76 37.09 0.52
N PRO A 244 -26.50 36.78 0.15
CA PRO A 244 -25.45 36.62 1.15
C PRO A 244 -25.20 37.95 1.84
N HIS A 245 -25.43 38.00 3.14
CA HIS A 245 -25.05 39.15 3.96
C HIS A 245 -23.51 39.25 3.96
N GLY A 246 -22.96 40.47 3.96
CA GLY A 246 -21.52 40.72 3.82
C GLY A 246 -20.61 39.93 4.78
N CYS A 247 -21.13 39.54 5.95
CA CYS A 247 -20.43 38.68 6.91
C CYS A 247 -20.08 37.29 6.35
N LEU A 248 -20.92 36.67 5.53
CA LEU A 248 -20.65 35.33 4.97
C LEU A 248 -19.53 35.39 3.93
N LEU A 249 -19.50 36.45 3.10
CA LEU A 249 -18.42 36.67 2.13
C LEU A 249 -17.07 36.90 2.84
N LEU A 250 -17.06 37.71 3.89
CA LEU A 250 -15.86 37.92 4.72
C LEU A 250 -15.39 36.62 5.35
N ALA A 251 -16.30 35.82 5.92
CA ALA A 251 -15.97 34.55 6.53
C ALA A 251 -15.37 33.55 5.52
N ALA A 252 -15.91 33.47 4.31
CA ALA A 252 -15.38 32.61 3.25
C ALA A 252 -13.95 33.02 2.82
N LEU A 253 -13.69 34.32 2.68
CA LEU A 253 -12.36 34.84 2.33
C LEU A 253 -11.34 34.62 3.45
N VAL A 254 -11.73 34.86 4.71
CA VAL A 254 -10.88 34.59 5.89
C VAL A 254 -10.56 33.11 6.00
N LEU A 255 -11.54 32.23 5.76
CA LEU A 255 -11.32 30.78 5.77
C LEU A 255 -10.35 30.35 4.66
N ALA A 256 -10.52 30.86 3.44
CA ALA A 256 -9.61 30.56 2.32
C ALA A 256 -8.18 31.01 2.64
N PHE A 257 -8.00 32.21 3.19
CA PHE A 257 -6.69 32.72 3.62
C PHE A 257 -6.08 31.86 4.74
N ALA A 258 -6.87 31.52 5.76
CA ALA A 258 -6.42 30.67 6.87
C ALA A 258 -5.96 29.28 6.38
N ILE A 259 -6.65 28.69 5.40
CA ILE A 259 -6.25 27.42 4.78
C ILE A 259 -4.91 27.56 4.05
N VAL A 260 -4.67 28.65 3.32
CA VAL A 260 -3.36 28.87 2.66
C VAL A 260 -2.24 29.03 3.67
N VAL A 261 -2.45 29.82 4.73
CA VAL A 261 -1.43 30.00 5.77
C VAL A 261 -1.16 28.69 6.51
N ALA A 262 -2.19 27.93 6.88
CA ALA A 262 -2.05 26.65 7.55
C ALA A 262 -1.32 25.61 6.68
N THR A 263 -1.64 25.55 5.39
CA THR A 263 -0.95 24.66 4.45
C THR A 263 0.50 25.09 4.24
N ALA A 264 0.78 26.38 4.09
CA ALA A 264 2.15 26.89 4.00
C ALA A 264 2.97 26.59 5.27
N ALA A 265 2.38 26.74 6.46
CA ALA A 265 3.04 26.41 7.73
C ALA A 265 3.28 24.90 7.88
N LEU A 266 2.34 24.05 7.46
CA LEU A 266 2.51 22.59 7.43
C LEU A 266 3.63 22.16 6.46
N VAL A 267 3.71 22.81 5.30
CA VAL A 267 4.78 22.55 4.32
C VAL A 267 6.13 23.03 4.86
N TRP A 268 6.16 24.20 5.50
CA TRP A 268 7.37 24.76 6.09
C TRP A 268 7.90 23.89 7.23
N SER A 269 7.04 23.51 8.19
CA SER A 269 7.39 22.57 9.26
C SER A 269 7.85 21.21 8.71
N ALA A 270 7.28 20.75 7.59
CA ALA A 270 7.75 19.54 6.92
C ALA A 270 9.14 19.66 6.33
N ALA A 271 9.44 20.79 5.71
CA ALA A 271 10.78 21.07 5.21
C ALA A 271 11.79 21.15 6.37
N VAL A 272 11.40 21.75 7.50
CA VAL A 272 12.24 21.85 8.71
C VAL A 272 12.45 20.50 9.37
N ASP A 273 11.41 19.68 9.59
CA ASP A 273 11.55 18.36 10.20
C ASP A 273 12.38 17.41 9.33
N ILE A 274 12.22 17.45 8.01
CA ILE A 274 13.06 16.64 7.12
C ILE A 274 14.51 17.15 7.12
N ALA A 275 14.73 18.45 7.36
CA ALA A 275 16.07 19.01 7.57
C ALA A 275 16.63 18.72 8.97
N GLY A 276 15.79 18.49 9.98
CA GLY A 276 16.15 18.29 11.39
C GLY A 276 16.22 16.83 11.86
N CYS A 277 15.44 15.91 11.28
CA CYS A 277 15.52 14.47 11.54
C CYS A 277 16.79 13.83 10.95
N ALA A 278 17.48 14.53 10.05
CA ALA A 278 18.90 14.33 9.88
C ALA A 278 19.55 15.36 10.82
N GLY A 279 20.35 14.97 11.81
CA GLY A 279 21.07 15.89 12.72
C GLY A 279 22.14 16.74 12.02
N TRP A 280 21.86 17.23 10.82
CA TRP A 280 22.75 17.59 9.72
C TRP A 280 22.31 18.93 9.12
N ALA A 281 22.15 19.94 9.98
CA ALA A 281 21.55 21.21 9.61
C ALA A 281 22.41 22.12 8.70
N VAL A 282 23.64 21.74 8.31
CA VAL A 282 24.56 22.74 7.72
C VAL A 282 24.94 22.54 6.24
N TRP A 283 25.00 21.33 5.66
CA TRP A 283 25.64 21.20 4.32
C TRP A 283 25.08 20.19 3.28
N HIS A 284 23.91 19.55 3.45
CA HIS A 284 23.48 18.57 2.43
C HIS A 284 22.64 19.12 1.26
N PRO A 285 23.06 18.93 -0.01
CA PRO A 285 22.30 19.33 -1.21
C PRO A 285 20.98 18.57 -1.44
N LYS A 286 20.62 17.65 -0.54
CA LYS A 286 19.41 16.80 -0.62
C LYS A 286 18.17 17.44 0.04
N SER A 287 18.30 18.27 1.07
CA SER A 287 17.16 19.04 1.64
C SER A 287 16.58 20.02 0.61
N ARG A 288 17.44 20.58 -0.25
CA ARG A 288 17.05 21.38 -1.42
C ARG A 288 16.18 20.62 -2.42
N ARG A 289 16.28 19.28 -2.52
CA ARG A 289 15.44 18.48 -3.43
C ARG A 289 14.02 18.33 -2.90
N VAL A 290 13.87 18.06 -1.60
CA VAL A 290 12.56 17.97 -0.95
C VAL A 290 11.80 19.28 -1.11
N LEU A 291 12.40 20.42 -0.75
CA LEU A 291 11.82 21.75 -0.96
C LEU A 291 11.48 22.04 -2.43
N LYS A 292 12.26 21.52 -3.39
CA LYS A 292 11.99 21.69 -4.83
C LYS A 292 10.73 20.96 -5.27
N ASP A 293 10.36 19.87 -4.61
CA ASP A 293 9.16 19.10 -4.91
C ASP A 293 7.89 19.75 -4.32
N TRP A 294 8.00 20.46 -3.20
CA TRP A 294 6.89 21.21 -2.60
C TRP A 294 6.54 22.53 -3.31
N ARG A 295 7.48 23.10 -4.07
CA ARG A 295 7.30 24.40 -4.73
C ARG A 295 6.14 24.42 -5.72
N LEU A 296 5.90 23.34 -6.46
CA LEU A 296 4.81 23.31 -7.43
C LEU A 296 3.44 23.41 -6.77
N LEU A 297 3.23 22.66 -5.67
CA LEU A 297 2.00 22.76 -4.88
C LEU A 297 1.84 24.17 -4.30
N LEU A 298 2.87 24.70 -3.63
CA LEU A 298 2.82 26.04 -3.04
C LEU A 298 2.55 27.14 -4.08
N ILE A 299 3.24 27.11 -5.22
CA ILE A 299 3.03 28.06 -6.31
C ILE A 299 1.61 27.93 -6.85
N SER A 300 1.11 26.71 -7.06
CA SER A 300 -0.27 26.51 -7.55
C SER A 300 -1.32 27.07 -6.60
N LEU A 301 -1.17 26.85 -5.28
CA LEU A 301 -2.07 27.39 -4.27
C LEU A 301 -2.03 28.93 -4.22
N LEU A 302 -0.83 29.52 -4.29
CA LEU A 302 -0.66 30.98 -4.31
C LEU A 302 -1.24 31.62 -5.57
N VAL A 303 -1.04 30.99 -6.74
CA VAL A 303 -1.59 31.47 -8.02
C VAL A 303 -3.12 31.42 -8.00
N VAL A 304 -3.71 30.32 -7.52
CA VAL A 304 -5.17 30.19 -7.40
C VAL A 304 -5.74 31.20 -6.40
N LEU A 305 -5.08 31.42 -5.26
CA LEU A 305 -5.48 32.46 -4.30
C LEU A 305 -5.42 33.85 -4.92
N GLY A 306 -4.28 34.18 -5.54
CA GLY A 306 -4.03 35.50 -6.13
C GLY A 306 -5.01 35.84 -7.24
N LEU A 307 -5.28 34.88 -8.14
CA LEU A 307 -6.26 35.06 -9.21
C LEU A 307 -7.68 35.20 -8.67
N GLY A 308 -8.05 34.42 -7.66
CA GLY A 308 -9.36 34.52 -7.00
C GLY A 308 -9.58 35.87 -6.31
N LEU A 309 -8.58 36.35 -5.57
CA LEU A 309 -8.61 37.68 -4.95
C LEU A 309 -8.67 38.80 -5.98
N LEU A 310 -7.88 38.69 -7.06
CA LEU A 310 -7.89 39.66 -8.15
C LEU A 310 -9.29 39.73 -8.79
N LEU A 311 -9.88 38.60 -9.16
CA LEU A 311 -11.21 38.53 -9.77
C LEU A 311 -12.31 39.08 -8.83
N ALA A 312 -12.24 38.74 -7.54
CA ALA A 312 -13.17 39.26 -6.54
C ALA A 312 -13.05 40.78 -6.35
N TRP A 313 -11.84 41.34 -6.53
CA TRP A 313 -11.57 42.77 -6.36
C TRP A 313 -11.89 43.60 -7.60
N THR A 314 -11.51 43.15 -8.80
CA THR A 314 -11.52 43.97 -10.02
C THR A 314 -12.66 43.67 -10.97
N GLY A 315 -13.22 42.46 -10.97
CA GLY A 315 -14.07 41.97 -12.06
C GLY A 315 -15.55 41.78 -11.74
N LEU A 316 -15.93 41.78 -10.45
CA LEU A 316 -17.24 41.30 -10.02
C LEU A 316 -17.98 42.36 -9.21
N SER A 317 -19.11 42.82 -9.77
CA SER A 317 -19.89 43.92 -9.23
C SER A 317 -20.91 43.44 -8.20
N THR A 318 -21.35 42.18 -8.29
CA THR A 318 -22.36 41.62 -7.39
C THR A 318 -21.74 40.76 -6.27
N ALA A 319 -22.32 40.79 -5.08
CA ALA A 319 -21.90 39.93 -3.96
C ALA A 319 -22.02 38.43 -4.30
N TYR A 320 -22.98 38.11 -5.16
CA TYR A 320 -23.22 36.77 -5.72
C TYR A 320 -22.02 36.24 -6.49
N GLU A 321 -21.52 37.01 -7.47
CA GLU A 321 -20.36 36.65 -8.27
C GLU A 321 -19.10 36.45 -7.41
N ARG A 322 -18.89 37.31 -6.42
CA ARG A 322 -17.74 37.21 -5.50
C ARG A 322 -17.79 35.93 -4.66
N LEU A 323 -18.98 35.54 -4.21
CA LEU A 323 -19.18 34.31 -3.46
C LEU A 323 -18.89 33.07 -4.32
N LEU A 324 -19.35 33.05 -5.58
CA LEU A 324 -19.04 31.98 -6.53
C LEU A 324 -17.53 31.84 -6.78
N VAL A 325 -16.80 32.95 -6.91
CA VAL A 325 -15.34 32.91 -7.04
C VAL A 325 -14.68 32.36 -5.78
N ALA A 326 -15.10 32.78 -4.59
CA ALA A 326 -14.57 32.25 -3.34
C ALA A 326 -14.77 30.72 -3.23
N TYR A 327 -15.96 30.22 -3.58
CA TYR A 327 -16.22 28.78 -3.63
C TYR A 327 -15.37 28.05 -4.66
N THR A 328 -15.21 28.64 -5.85
CA THR A 328 -14.36 28.07 -6.91
C THR A 328 -12.91 27.96 -6.45
N VAL A 329 -12.37 28.96 -5.76
CA VAL A 329 -11.02 28.95 -5.17
C VAL A 329 -10.87 27.83 -4.13
N LEU A 330 -11.84 27.73 -3.20
CA LEU A 330 -11.83 26.68 -2.17
C LEU A 330 -11.93 25.27 -2.77
N LEU A 331 -12.73 25.09 -3.81
CA LEU A 331 -12.87 23.83 -4.54
C LEU A 331 -11.56 23.47 -5.26
N LEU A 332 -10.93 24.42 -5.94
CA LEU A 332 -9.61 24.21 -6.56
C LEU A 332 -8.54 23.84 -5.53
N PHE A 333 -8.55 24.45 -4.34
CA PHE A 333 -7.69 24.02 -3.24
C PHE A 333 -7.99 22.60 -2.79
N GLY A 334 -9.27 22.23 -2.66
CA GLY A 334 -9.68 20.87 -2.37
C GLY A 334 -9.09 19.87 -3.37
N VAL A 335 -9.16 20.19 -4.67
CA VAL A 335 -8.60 19.37 -5.76
C VAL A 335 -7.07 19.27 -5.66
N LEU A 336 -6.37 20.38 -5.43
CA LEU A 336 -4.91 20.42 -5.36
C LEU A 336 -4.37 19.70 -4.11
N LEU A 337 -4.97 19.94 -2.94
CA LEU A 337 -4.56 19.31 -1.68
C LEU A 337 -4.83 17.81 -1.70
N THR A 338 -6.01 17.39 -2.17
CA THR A 338 -6.36 15.98 -2.31
C THR A 338 -5.47 15.30 -3.33
N GLY A 339 -5.23 15.91 -4.49
CA GLY A 339 -4.37 15.38 -5.53
C GLY A 339 -2.91 15.24 -5.08
N ALA A 340 -2.38 16.23 -4.35
CA ALA A 340 -1.04 16.12 -3.77
C ALA A 340 -0.97 15.04 -2.69
N ALA A 341 -1.93 14.99 -1.76
CA ALA A 341 -1.97 13.98 -0.71
C ALA A 341 -2.08 12.55 -1.28
N TRP A 342 -2.88 12.37 -2.34
CA TRP A 342 -3.01 11.10 -3.03
C TRP A 342 -1.76 10.73 -3.79
N GLY A 343 -1.17 11.63 -4.58
CA GLY A 343 0.07 11.36 -5.32
C GLY A 343 1.28 11.02 -4.43
N GLN A 344 1.21 11.34 -3.13
CA GLN A 344 2.20 11.03 -2.11
C GLN A 344 1.91 9.73 -1.34
N ARG A 345 0.84 8.99 -1.68
CA ARG A 345 0.65 7.64 -1.18
C ARG A 345 1.73 6.71 -1.72
N LEU A 346 1.99 5.66 -0.96
CA LEU A 346 3.07 4.70 -1.21
C LEU A 346 2.55 3.31 -1.60
N ARG A 347 1.30 3.26 -2.07
CA ARG A 347 0.68 2.00 -2.47
C ARG A 347 1.22 1.59 -3.84
N LEU A 348 1.71 0.37 -3.90
CA LEU A 348 2.29 -0.23 -5.09
C LEU A 348 1.38 -1.33 -5.62
N GLN A 349 1.03 -1.22 -6.90
CA GLN A 349 0.46 -2.31 -7.69
C GLN A 349 1.58 -3.02 -8.43
N VAL A 350 1.58 -4.35 -8.41
CA VAL A 350 2.56 -5.18 -9.08
C VAL A 350 1.83 -6.07 -10.09
N GLU A 351 2.31 -6.12 -11.32
CA GLU A 351 1.75 -6.96 -12.38
C GLU A 351 2.88 -7.64 -13.16
N VAL A 352 2.73 -8.94 -13.41
CA VAL A 352 3.61 -9.69 -14.30
C VAL A 352 2.85 -10.08 -15.56
N HIS A 353 3.38 -9.72 -16.73
CA HIS A 353 2.85 -10.13 -18.03
C HIS A 353 3.74 -11.21 -18.64
N ARG A 354 3.09 -12.20 -19.26
CA ARG A 354 3.76 -13.21 -20.09
C ARG A 354 4.11 -12.64 -21.47
N PRO A 355 4.89 -13.40 -22.28
CA PRO A 355 5.20 -13.01 -23.66
C PRO A 355 3.94 -12.82 -24.53
N ASP A 356 2.83 -13.49 -24.19
CA ASP A 356 1.54 -13.37 -24.87
C ASP A 356 0.74 -12.11 -24.47
N GLY A 357 1.27 -11.29 -23.55
CA GLY A 357 0.62 -10.10 -23.01
C GLY A 357 -0.46 -10.39 -21.95
N SER A 358 -0.70 -11.65 -21.60
CA SER A 358 -1.63 -12.01 -20.52
C SER A 358 -0.99 -11.80 -19.15
N THR A 359 -1.81 -11.46 -18.16
CA THR A 359 -1.36 -11.32 -16.76
C THR A 359 -1.19 -12.69 -16.10
N ASP A 360 -0.03 -12.94 -15.53
CA ASP A 360 0.28 -14.17 -14.81
C ASP A 360 0.11 -14.00 -13.30
N ALA A 361 -0.98 -14.53 -12.76
CA ALA A 361 -1.29 -14.45 -11.33
C ALA A 361 -0.23 -15.15 -10.46
N ALA A 362 0.30 -16.30 -10.89
CA ALA A 362 1.30 -17.03 -10.12
C ALA A 362 2.63 -16.27 -10.07
N SER A 363 3.09 -15.77 -11.21
CA SER A 363 4.30 -14.95 -11.29
C SER A 363 4.16 -13.61 -10.56
N THR A 364 2.96 -13.00 -10.59
CA THR A 364 2.66 -11.77 -9.84
C THR A 364 2.71 -12.00 -8.33
N ASN A 365 2.09 -13.09 -7.85
CA ASN A 365 2.18 -13.48 -6.44
C ASN A 365 3.62 -13.77 -6.03
N TYR A 366 4.39 -14.49 -6.85
CA TYR A 366 5.81 -14.73 -6.59
C TYR A 366 6.59 -13.42 -6.47
N LEU A 367 6.42 -12.49 -7.42
CA LEU A 367 7.09 -11.19 -7.40
C LEU A 367 6.73 -10.38 -6.14
N LEU A 368 5.45 -10.33 -5.78
CA LEU A 368 4.97 -9.66 -4.57
C LEU A 368 5.56 -10.29 -3.31
N THR A 369 5.45 -11.60 -3.13
CA THR A 369 6.04 -12.32 -2.00
C THR A 369 7.55 -12.10 -1.94
N ARG A 370 8.21 -12.05 -3.10
CA ARG A 370 9.66 -11.81 -3.18
C ARG A 370 9.99 -10.40 -2.71
N MET A 371 9.27 -9.38 -3.15
CA MET A 371 9.43 -8.02 -2.67
C MET A 371 9.22 -7.90 -1.15
N GLN A 372 8.22 -8.60 -0.60
CA GLN A 372 7.99 -8.66 0.85
C GLN A 372 9.14 -9.34 1.60
N SER A 373 9.71 -10.41 1.03
CA SER A 373 10.85 -11.14 1.61
C SER A 373 12.20 -10.47 1.43
N LEU A 374 12.34 -9.59 0.44
CA LEU A 374 13.60 -8.88 0.13
C LEU A 374 13.76 -7.63 0.99
N GLY A 375 12.64 -6.94 1.26
CA GLY A 375 12.64 -5.82 2.19
C GLY A 375 12.86 -6.23 3.64
N ILE A 376 12.82 -7.53 3.95
CA ILE A 376 12.93 -8.07 5.31
C ILE A 376 13.78 -9.32 5.23
N GLU A 377 15.05 -9.15 5.56
CA GLU A 377 16.09 -10.18 5.57
C GLU A 377 15.53 -11.57 5.98
N ARG A 378 15.50 -12.51 5.01
CA ARG A 378 15.40 -13.94 5.30
C ARG A 378 16.49 -14.69 4.55
N ARG A 379 17.50 -15.13 5.30
CA ARG A 379 18.19 -16.40 5.03
C ARG A 379 17.84 -17.44 6.09
N THR A 380 17.60 -18.64 5.60
CA THR A 380 16.86 -19.76 6.16
C THR A 380 17.74 -20.76 6.94
N SER A 381 18.70 -20.29 7.74
CA SER A 381 19.60 -21.23 8.44
C SER A 381 19.98 -20.90 9.86
N VAL A 382 19.51 -19.79 10.44
CA VAL A 382 19.77 -19.51 11.86
C VAL A 382 18.48 -19.57 12.66
N ILE A 383 17.38 -18.98 12.18
CA ILE A 383 16.06 -19.17 12.80
C ILE A 383 14.94 -19.06 11.75
N GLN A 384 14.09 -20.08 11.65
CA GLN A 384 12.87 -20.02 10.83
C GLN A 384 11.81 -19.23 11.59
N PHE A 385 11.57 -18.00 11.16
CA PHE A 385 10.53 -17.16 11.72
C PHE A 385 9.30 -17.15 10.80
N SER A 386 8.19 -17.74 11.25
CA SER A 386 6.84 -17.18 10.98
C SER A 386 6.72 -15.98 11.93
N ASP A 387 6.39 -14.76 11.53
CA ASP A 387 5.18 -14.28 10.87
C ASP A 387 5.36 -12.81 10.44
N THR A 388 4.41 -12.33 9.63
CA THR A 388 3.94 -10.94 9.44
C THR A 388 4.97 -9.80 9.50
N THR A 389 5.31 -9.34 8.31
CA THR A 389 6.13 -8.18 8.00
C THR A 389 5.35 -6.85 8.07
N PRO A 390 5.96 -5.66 8.26
CA PRO A 390 5.28 -4.39 8.02
C PRO A 390 4.76 -4.24 6.57
N LEU A 391 5.29 -5.01 5.61
CA LEU A 391 4.73 -5.15 4.26
C LEU A 391 3.52 -6.11 4.18
N SER A 392 3.28 -6.95 5.19
CA SER A 392 2.01 -7.71 5.35
C SER A 392 0.87 -6.84 5.92
N SER A 393 1.16 -5.60 6.34
CA SER A 393 0.14 -4.56 6.57
C SER A 393 -0.38 -3.93 5.27
N LEU A 394 0.24 -4.24 4.12
CA LEU A 394 -0.46 -4.19 2.83
C LEU A 394 -1.41 -5.38 2.80
N SER A 395 -2.54 -5.24 3.51
CA SER A 395 -3.61 -6.23 3.51
C SER A 395 -4.00 -6.62 2.09
N GLY A 396 -4.41 -7.88 1.89
CA GLY A 396 -4.93 -8.37 0.59
C GLY A 396 -6.05 -7.48 0.01
N ASP A 397 -6.75 -6.73 0.86
CA ASP A 397 -7.74 -5.71 0.47
C ASP A 397 -7.14 -4.51 -0.29
N GLN A 398 -5.82 -4.31 -0.26
CA GLN A 398 -5.10 -3.27 -0.99
C GLN A 398 -4.45 -3.77 -2.29
N LEU A 399 -4.60 -5.06 -2.61
CA LEU A 399 -3.99 -5.72 -3.76
C LEU A 399 -5.11 -6.35 -4.61
N SER A 400 -5.76 -5.52 -5.44
CA SER A 400 -6.79 -6.02 -6.37
C SER A 400 -6.13 -6.75 -7.54
N ALA A 401 -6.32 -8.07 -7.61
CA ALA A 401 -6.24 -8.80 -8.88
C ALA A 401 -7.49 -8.45 -9.72
N LEU A 402 -7.26 -8.10 -10.99
CA LEU A 402 -8.32 -7.71 -11.93
C LEU A 402 -9.23 -8.90 -12.29
N PRO A 403 -10.56 -8.73 -12.38
CA PRO A 403 -11.43 -9.70 -13.03
C PRO A 403 -11.12 -9.75 -14.53
N THR A 404 -10.96 -10.95 -15.06
CA THR A 404 -10.64 -11.25 -16.45
C THR A 404 -11.88 -11.12 -17.35
N GLY A 405 -11.96 -10.06 -18.17
CA GLY A 405 -12.99 -9.89 -19.21
C GLY A 405 -12.75 -8.66 -20.08
N LYS A 406 -13.00 -8.74 -21.40
CA LYS A 406 -12.66 -7.67 -22.36
C LYS A 406 -13.40 -6.34 -22.14
N VAL A 407 -14.69 -6.39 -21.76
CA VAL A 407 -15.52 -5.18 -21.53
C VAL A 407 -15.32 -4.63 -20.12
N LEU A 408 -15.22 -5.50 -19.11
CA LEU A 408 -14.80 -5.10 -17.76
C LEU A 408 -13.38 -4.54 -17.76
N GLY A 409 -12.48 -4.99 -18.63
CA GLY A 409 -11.10 -4.52 -18.72
C GLY A 409 -10.97 -3.04 -19.10
N ALA A 410 -11.82 -2.53 -19.99
CA ALA A 410 -11.80 -1.11 -20.39
C ALA A 410 -12.39 -0.20 -19.29
N LEU A 411 -13.52 -0.59 -18.70
CA LEU A 411 -14.10 0.11 -17.54
C LEU A 411 -13.19 0.02 -16.31
N ALA A 412 -12.56 -1.12 -16.09
CA ALA A 412 -11.54 -1.31 -15.08
C ALA A 412 -10.32 -0.44 -15.39
N GLN A 413 -9.82 -0.36 -16.62
CA GLN A 413 -8.69 0.53 -16.95
C GLN A 413 -9.02 2.00 -16.71
N LEU A 414 -10.24 2.46 -17.03
CA LEU A 414 -10.69 3.81 -16.72
C LEU A 414 -10.82 4.01 -15.20
N TYR A 415 -11.44 3.06 -14.51
CA TYR A 415 -11.58 3.04 -13.05
C TYR A 415 -10.23 2.97 -12.32
N PHE A 416 -9.25 2.24 -12.84
CA PHE A 416 -7.89 2.12 -12.31
C PHE A 416 -7.04 3.33 -12.68
N ALA A 417 -7.20 3.92 -13.87
CA ALA A 417 -6.56 5.19 -14.22
C ALA A 417 -7.05 6.34 -13.34
N LEU A 418 -8.33 6.29 -12.94
CA LEU A 418 -8.95 7.26 -12.05
C LEU A 418 -8.76 6.92 -10.56
N ARG A 419 -8.44 5.67 -10.21
CA ARG A 419 -8.32 5.22 -8.81
C ARG A 419 -7.16 5.96 -8.13
N PRO A 420 -7.46 6.82 -7.16
CA PRO A 420 -6.45 7.63 -6.48
C PRO A 420 -5.60 6.85 -5.47
N ASP A 421 -5.96 5.59 -5.24
CA ASP A 421 -5.39 4.77 -4.20
C ASP A 421 -4.11 4.05 -4.63
N LEU A 422 -3.80 3.96 -5.93
CA LEU A 422 -2.68 3.21 -6.48
C LEU A 422 -1.71 4.14 -7.22
N THR A 423 -0.82 4.74 -6.45
CA THR A 423 0.16 5.73 -6.94
C THR A 423 1.29 5.09 -7.72
N TRP A 424 1.83 3.98 -7.21
CA TRP A 424 2.94 3.28 -7.83
C TRP A 424 2.45 2.05 -8.59
N ARG A 425 3.01 1.82 -9.77
CA ARG A 425 2.76 0.61 -10.57
C ARG A 425 4.08 0.05 -11.05
N ALA A 426 4.38 -1.18 -10.68
CA ALA A 426 5.49 -1.95 -11.23
C ALA A 426 4.94 -3.01 -12.18
N ARG A 427 5.40 -2.99 -13.43
CA ARG A 427 5.07 -4.00 -14.43
C ARG A 427 6.33 -4.72 -14.85
N ALA A 428 6.34 -6.04 -14.69
CA ALA A 428 7.39 -6.90 -15.21
C ALA A 428 6.84 -7.71 -16.39
N ASN A 429 7.40 -7.49 -17.58
CA ASN A 429 7.03 -8.20 -18.79
C ASN A 429 8.12 -9.24 -19.07
N LEU A 430 7.75 -10.52 -18.97
CA LEU A 430 8.61 -11.63 -19.37
C LEU A 430 8.65 -11.66 -20.89
N VAL A 431 9.82 -11.41 -21.49
CA VAL A 431 10.01 -11.43 -22.94
C VAL A 431 10.21 -12.88 -23.41
N ASP A 432 11.04 -13.61 -22.67
CA ASP A 432 11.30 -15.04 -22.83
C ASP A 432 11.72 -15.62 -21.46
N ASP A 433 12.10 -16.90 -21.41
CA ASP A 433 12.51 -17.57 -20.16
C ASP A 433 13.86 -17.08 -19.59
N ASN A 434 14.55 -16.19 -20.30
CA ASN A 434 15.88 -15.67 -19.98
C ASN A 434 15.92 -14.12 -19.90
N ARG A 435 14.84 -13.39 -20.20
CA ARG A 435 14.79 -11.92 -20.27
C ARG A 435 13.52 -11.35 -19.65
N VAL A 436 13.67 -10.26 -18.91
CA VAL A 436 12.56 -9.51 -18.32
C VAL A 436 12.75 -8.00 -18.53
N ALA A 437 11.64 -7.33 -18.85
CA ALA A 437 11.56 -5.88 -18.92
C ALA A 437 10.70 -5.38 -17.77
N VAL A 438 11.26 -4.55 -16.89
CA VAL A 438 10.58 -4.01 -15.72
C VAL A 438 10.40 -2.51 -15.88
N THR A 439 9.20 -2.03 -15.63
CA THR A 439 8.85 -0.61 -15.68
C THR A 439 8.14 -0.21 -14.40
N ILE A 440 8.52 0.94 -13.86
CA ILE A 440 7.94 1.52 -12.64
C ILE A 440 7.35 2.86 -13.01
N LEU A 441 6.08 3.03 -12.70
CA LEU A 441 5.32 4.25 -12.90
C LEU A 441 4.91 4.80 -11.53
N ARG A 442 4.89 6.13 -11.41
CA ARG A 442 4.26 6.85 -10.30
C ARG A 442 3.29 7.88 -10.84
N ASN A 443 2.01 7.81 -10.44
CA ASN A 443 0.94 8.69 -10.94
C ASN A 443 0.90 8.74 -12.48
N GLY A 444 1.19 7.61 -13.13
CA GLY A 444 1.29 7.50 -14.59
C GLY A 444 2.55 8.09 -15.23
N GLN A 445 3.50 8.62 -14.46
CA GLN A 445 4.81 9.07 -14.96
C GLN A 445 5.87 7.96 -14.84
N PRO A 446 6.80 7.82 -15.79
CA PRO A 446 7.91 6.88 -15.67
C PRO A 446 8.84 7.28 -14.51
N ALA A 447 9.03 6.37 -13.56
CA ALA A 447 9.95 6.53 -12.45
C ALA A 447 11.29 5.83 -12.73
N GLY A 448 11.23 4.62 -13.31
CA GLY A 448 12.40 3.84 -13.68
C GLY A 448 12.02 2.69 -14.61
N SER A 449 12.97 2.23 -15.40
CA SER A 449 12.81 1.03 -16.23
C SER A 449 14.15 0.32 -16.40
N ALA A 450 14.12 -1.01 -16.41
CA ALA A 450 15.29 -1.84 -16.66
C ALA A 450 14.90 -3.03 -17.54
N ILE A 451 15.78 -3.40 -18.45
CA ILE A 451 15.68 -4.64 -19.21
C ILE A 451 16.96 -5.41 -18.93
N PHE A 452 16.82 -6.66 -18.51
CA PHE A 452 17.98 -7.50 -18.23
C PHE A 452 17.67 -8.97 -18.51
N SER A 453 18.74 -9.69 -18.73
CA SER A 453 18.76 -11.12 -18.99
C SER A 453 19.43 -11.89 -17.85
N ARG A 454 19.29 -13.21 -17.87
CA ARG A 454 20.02 -14.10 -16.95
C ARG A 454 21.54 -14.01 -17.13
N GLN A 455 22.00 -13.81 -18.37
CA GLN A 455 23.43 -13.62 -18.65
C GLN A 455 23.97 -12.32 -18.04
N ASP A 456 23.18 -11.25 -18.03
CA ASP A 456 23.58 -9.99 -17.37
C ASP A 456 23.74 -10.15 -15.85
N LEU A 457 23.14 -11.18 -15.26
CA LEU A 457 23.27 -11.58 -13.86
C LEU A 457 24.32 -12.70 -13.66
N GLY A 458 25.14 -13.04 -14.65
CA GLY A 458 26.12 -14.12 -14.53
C GLY A 458 25.50 -15.51 -14.36
N LEU A 459 24.22 -15.69 -14.70
CA LEU A 459 23.50 -16.96 -14.57
C LEU A 459 23.51 -17.73 -15.91
N PRO A 460 23.60 -19.07 -15.87
CA PRO A 460 23.57 -19.88 -17.09
C PRO A 460 22.20 -19.77 -17.78
N LEU A 461 22.18 -19.80 -19.11
CA LEU A 461 20.94 -19.81 -19.89
C LEU A 461 20.11 -21.06 -19.59
N ALA A 462 18.77 -20.92 -19.63
CA ALA A 462 17.90 -22.08 -19.54
C ALA A 462 17.98 -22.86 -20.87
N GLY A 463 18.25 -24.16 -20.78
CA GLY A 463 18.32 -25.05 -21.95
C GLY A 463 16.96 -25.19 -22.66
N GLY A 464 17.01 -25.45 -23.97
CA GLY A 464 15.82 -25.53 -24.83
C GLY A 464 15.15 -26.91 -24.92
N SER A 465 13.82 -26.87 -25.06
CA SER A 465 12.90 -27.84 -25.73
C SER A 465 13.00 -29.34 -25.43
N SER A 466 13.27 -29.76 -24.20
CA SER A 466 12.99 -31.14 -23.77
C SER A 466 11.89 -31.14 -22.70
N GLU A 467 10.83 -31.92 -22.90
CA GLU A 467 9.63 -32.02 -22.02
C GLU A 467 9.87 -32.82 -20.72
N THR A 468 11.11 -32.89 -20.23
CA THR A 468 11.38 -33.58 -18.96
C THR A 468 10.98 -32.71 -17.76
N VAL A 469 10.55 -33.35 -16.68
CA VAL A 469 10.18 -32.68 -15.41
C VAL A 469 11.32 -31.80 -14.88
N GLU A 470 12.57 -32.22 -15.08
CA GLU A 470 13.76 -31.46 -14.69
C GLU A 470 13.92 -30.15 -15.48
N VAL A 471 13.60 -30.16 -16.78
CA VAL A 471 13.65 -28.96 -17.62
C VAL A 471 12.54 -27.99 -17.24
N GLN A 472 11.33 -28.48 -16.93
CA GLN A 472 10.25 -27.62 -16.42
C GLN A 472 10.61 -26.98 -15.07
N ALA A 473 11.24 -27.73 -14.16
CA ALA A 473 11.74 -27.20 -12.90
C ALA A 473 12.84 -26.14 -13.12
N ALA A 474 13.77 -26.38 -14.06
CA ALA A 474 14.81 -25.42 -14.44
C ALA A 474 14.25 -24.13 -15.06
N LEU A 475 13.19 -24.23 -15.88
CA LEU A 475 12.48 -23.08 -16.45
C LEU A 475 11.70 -22.30 -15.39
N ALA A 476 11.03 -22.99 -14.46
CA ALA A 476 10.38 -22.33 -13.33
C ALA A 476 11.41 -21.56 -12.47
N ARG A 477 12.57 -22.17 -12.23
CA ARG A 477 13.69 -21.54 -11.53
C ARG A 477 14.26 -20.34 -12.29
N SER A 478 14.43 -20.43 -13.61
CA SER A 478 14.94 -19.32 -14.44
C SER A 478 14.02 -18.11 -14.37
N ARG A 479 12.71 -18.33 -14.46
CA ARG A 479 11.68 -17.29 -14.27
C ARG A 479 11.74 -16.71 -12.87
N ALA A 480 11.86 -17.55 -11.84
CA ALA A 480 11.97 -17.11 -10.45
C ALA A 480 13.22 -16.25 -10.18
N GLN A 481 14.35 -16.55 -10.83
CA GLN A 481 15.58 -15.74 -10.78
C GLN A 481 15.36 -14.35 -11.42
N LEU A 482 14.76 -14.29 -12.61
CA LEU A 482 14.45 -13.03 -13.29
C LEU A 482 13.47 -12.17 -12.48
N LEU A 483 12.42 -12.77 -11.93
CA LEU A 483 11.46 -12.07 -11.07
C LEU A 483 12.11 -11.61 -9.75
N THR A 484 13.12 -12.33 -9.25
CA THR A 484 13.94 -11.85 -8.11
C THR A 484 14.74 -10.61 -8.48
N GLY A 485 15.33 -10.57 -9.68
CA GLY A 485 15.95 -9.36 -10.23
C GLY A 485 14.97 -8.21 -10.37
N ALA A 486 13.75 -8.49 -10.83
CA ALA A 486 12.70 -7.48 -10.99
C ALA A 486 12.27 -6.92 -9.62
N ALA A 487 12.12 -7.78 -8.62
CA ALA A 487 11.81 -7.39 -7.25
C ALA A 487 12.90 -6.47 -6.68
N ALA A 488 14.17 -6.85 -6.85
CA ALA A 488 15.31 -6.05 -6.42
C ALA A 488 15.35 -4.68 -7.11
N PHE A 489 15.12 -4.63 -8.42
CA PHE A 489 15.03 -3.37 -9.17
C PHE A 489 13.94 -2.45 -8.61
N VAL A 490 12.74 -2.98 -8.39
CA VAL A 490 11.62 -2.21 -7.85
C VAL A 490 11.95 -1.66 -6.46
N LEU A 491 12.50 -2.47 -5.56
CA LEU A 491 12.83 -2.04 -4.20
C LEU A 491 13.93 -0.96 -4.16
N VAL A 492 14.98 -1.11 -4.96
CA VAL A 492 16.09 -0.14 -5.01
C VAL A 492 15.64 1.20 -5.61
N GLU A 493 14.75 1.18 -6.62
CA GLU A 493 14.15 2.40 -7.15
C GLU A 493 13.21 3.07 -6.13
N LEU A 494 12.36 2.28 -5.45
CA LEU A 494 11.47 2.80 -4.40
C LEU A 494 12.24 3.38 -3.21
N ARG A 495 13.41 2.84 -2.87
CA ARG A 495 14.30 3.38 -1.82
C ARG A 495 14.59 4.89 -2.00
N GLN A 496 14.61 5.40 -3.23
CA GLN A 496 14.89 6.82 -3.47
C GLN A 496 13.77 7.72 -2.92
N CYS A 497 12.55 7.20 -2.83
CA CYS A 497 11.35 7.94 -2.41
C CYS A 497 10.80 7.51 -1.04
N HIS A 498 11.23 6.33 -0.53
CA HIS A 498 10.78 5.73 0.72
C HIS A 498 11.93 5.67 1.73
N LEU A 499 11.81 6.43 2.83
CA LEU A 499 12.83 6.45 3.88
C LEU A 499 12.97 5.08 4.57
N ASP A 500 11.85 4.43 4.91
CA ASP A 500 11.90 3.13 5.59
C ASP A 500 12.61 2.05 4.76
N LEU A 501 12.28 1.95 3.46
CA LEU A 501 12.94 1.01 2.53
C LEU A 501 14.43 1.31 2.34
N ARG A 502 14.85 2.57 2.47
CA ARG A 502 16.27 2.93 2.39
C ARG A 502 17.07 2.28 3.52
N HIS A 503 16.50 2.19 4.71
CA HIS A 503 17.13 1.53 5.85
C HIS A 503 17.10 0.00 5.69
N SER A 504 16.01 -0.57 5.19
CA SER A 504 15.86 -2.03 5.05
C SER A 504 16.73 -2.71 3.98
N LEU A 505 17.35 -1.95 3.07
CA LEU A 505 18.20 -2.48 2.00
C LEU A 505 19.71 -2.49 2.34
N TYR A 506 20.10 -2.32 3.60
CA TYR A 506 21.50 -2.42 4.07
C TYR A 506 22.53 -1.66 3.21
N GLY A 507 22.15 -0.46 2.74
CA GLY A 507 22.99 0.39 1.91
C GLY A 507 22.92 0.16 0.39
N ALA A 508 22.26 -0.90 -0.08
CA ALA A 508 22.30 -1.38 -1.48
C ALA A 508 21.86 -0.36 -2.53
N ARG A 509 22.81 0.16 -3.31
CA ARG A 509 22.67 1.14 -4.39
C ARG A 509 22.41 0.49 -5.75
N ASP A 510 22.95 -0.69 -6.00
CA ASP A 510 22.71 -1.43 -7.24
C ASP A 510 21.76 -2.62 -7.01
N TRP A 511 20.67 -2.66 -7.77
CA TRP A 511 19.69 -3.74 -7.72
C TRP A 511 20.25 -5.09 -8.17
N ARG A 512 21.28 -5.09 -9.04
CA ARG A 512 21.95 -6.33 -9.46
C ARG A 512 22.63 -7.00 -8.28
N SER A 513 23.31 -6.21 -7.44
CA SER A 513 23.95 -6.72 -6.22
C SER A 513 22.94 -7.37 -5.28
N VAL A 514 21.79 -6.72 -5.06
CA VAL A 514 20.68 -7.29 -4.27
C VAL A 514 20.16 -8.58 -4.90
N ALA A 515 19.90 -8.58 -6.21
CA ALA A 515 19.40 -9.76 -6.91
C ALA A 515 20.36 -10.95 -6.81
N LEU A 516 21.66 -10.72 -7.06
CA LEU A 516 22.70 -11.73 -6.99
C LEU A 516 22.87 -12.29 -5.58
N GLN A 517 22.92 -11.43 -4.56
CA GLN A 517 23.01 -11.86 -3.16
C GLN A 517 21.82 -12.76 -2.79
N VAL A 518 20.63 -12.43 -3.26
CA VAL A 518 19.41 -13.18 -2.92
C VAL A 518 19.34 -14.50 -3.68
N ILE A 519 19.72 -14.50 -4.95
CA ILE A 519 19.79 -15.72 -5.77
C ILE A 519 20.84 -16.66 -5.16
N ALA A 520 22.03 -16.13 -4.82
CA ALA A 520 23.11 -16.86 -4.16
C ALA A 520 22.72 -17.46 -2.82
N THR A 521 21.88 -16.76 -2.06
CA THR A 521 21.53 -17.19 -0.70
C THR A 521 20.34 -18.15 -0.63
N SER A 522 19.56 -18.28 -1.71
CA SER A 522 18.33 -19.07 -1.76
C SER A 522 18.55 -20.46 -2.36
N LYS A 523 18.35 -21.50 -1.54
CA LYS A 523 18.48 -22.91 -1.95
C LYS A 523 17.54 -23.33 -3.09
N SER A 524 16.40 -22.65 -3.26
CA SER A 524 15.45 -22.95 -4.35
C SER A 524 15.86 -22.33 -5.68
N LEU A 525 16.75 -21.32 -5.67
CA LEU A 525 17.15 -20.57 -6.85
C LEU A 525 18.51 -21.02 -7.40
N ILE A 526 19.24 -21.88 -6.69
CA ILE A 526 20.55 -22.39 -7.10
C ILE A 526 20.65 -23.88 -6.79
N ASP A 527 21.09 -24.66 -7.78
CA ASP A 527 21.37 -26.10 -7.62
C ASP A 527 22.83 -26.36 -7.26
N ALA A 528 23.76 -25.55 -7.78
CA ALA A 528 25.20 -25.70 -7.57
C ALA A 528 25.69 -24.76 -6.45
N PRO A 529 26.09 -25.27 -5.26
CA PRO A 529 26.61 -24.44 -4.17
C PRO A 529 27.86 -23.63 -4.59
N ASP A 530 28.59 -24.13 -5.59
CA ASP A 530 29.78 -23.47 -6.11
C ASP A 530 29.50 -22.13 -6.79
N LEU A 531 28.32 -22.00 -7.41
CA LEU A 531 27.88 -20.77 -8.06
C LEU A 531 27.50 -19.71 -7.02
N ALA A 532 27.12 -20.10 -5.80
CA ALA A 532 26.69 -19.14 -4.78
C ALA A 532 27.81 -18.17 -4.39
N VAL A 533 29.04 -18.67 -4.25
CA VAL A 533 30.19 -17.83 -3.85
C VAL A 533 30.61 -16.90 -4.99
N SER A 534 30.58 -17.36 -6.24
CA SER A 534 30.91 -16.48 -7.38
C SER A 534 29.87 -15.37 -7.54
N LEU A 535 28.58 -15.67 -7.38
CA LEU A 535 27.52 -14.66 -7.45
C LEU A 535 27.60 -13.66 -6.28
N LEU A 536 27.96 -14.09 -5.07
CA LEU A 536 28.18 -13.19 -3.94
C LEU A 536 29.42 -12.31 -4.10
N GLY A 537 30.49 -12.84 -4.69
CA GLY A 537 31.66 -12.05 -5.09
C GLY A 537 31.28 -10.97 -6.08
N GLN A 538 30.58 -11.35 -7.16
CA GLN A 538 30.07 -10.40 -8.15
C GLN A 538 29.11 -9.37 -7.55
N ALA A 539 28.24 -9.77 -6.62
CA ALA A 539 27.36 -8.86 -5.91
C ALA A 539 28.17 -7.80 -5.13
N THR A 540 29.22 -8.23 -4.44
CA THR A 540 30.11 -7.35 -3.68
C THR A 540 30.88 -6.39 -4.59
N ASP A 541 31.35 -6.86 -5.75
CA ASP A 541 32.07 -6.03 -6.73
C ASP A 541 31.17 -4.95 -7.35
N LEU A 542 29.91 -5.30 -7.64
CA LEU A 542 28.93 -4.37 -8.20
C LEU A 542 28.50 -3.29 -7.20
N ASP A 543 28.44 -3.63 -5.91
CA ASP A 543 28.08 -2.68 -4.87
C ASP A 543 28.83 -2.94 -3.55
N PRO A 544 30.02 -2.34 -3.39
CA PRO A 544 30.83 -2.48 -2.18
C PRO A 544 30.16 -1.93 -0.91
N HIS A 545 29.14 -1.08 -1.08
CA HIS A 545 28.37 -0.51 0.03
C HIS A 545 27.17 -1.38 0.43
N TYR A 546 26.88 -2.47 -0.30
CA TYR A 546 25.85 -3.41 0.12
C TYR A 546 26.40 -4.35 1.19
N VAL A 547 26.17 -3.96 2.43
CA VAL A 547 26.71 -4.59 3.62
C VAL A 547 26.29 -6.06 3.68
N LEU A 548 25.00 -6.37 3.55
CA LEU A 548 24.52 -7.75 3.62
C LEU A 548 25.19 -8.69 2.59
N ALA A 549 25.47 -8.24 1.35
CA ALA A 549 26.19 -9.07 0.37
C ALA A 549 27.61 -9.41 0.80
N ARG A 550 28.34 -8.45 1.38
CA ARG A 550 29.68 -8.67 1.90
C ARG A 550 29.69 -9.66 3.06
N PHE A 551 28.77 -9.51 4.00
CA PHE A 551 28.64 -10.44 5.11
C PHE A 551 28.33 -11.87 4.62
N GLU A 552 27.37 -12.02 3.71
CA GLU A 552 27.03 -13.32 3.13
C GLU A 552 28.16 -13.90 2.28
N PHE A 553 28.95 -13.07 1.58
CA PHE A 553 30.14 -13.49 0.87
C PHE A 553 31.20 -14.07 1.81
N LEU A 554 31.56 -13.33 2.87
CA LEU A 554 32.50 -13.79 3.90
C LEU A 554 32.03 -15.13 4.50
N TRP A 555 30.75 -15.22 4.85
CA TRP A 555 30.15 -16.43 5.39
C TRP A 555 30.20 -17.60 4.38
N ALA A 556 29.92 -17.35 3.11
CA ALA A 556 29.94 -18.38 2.07
C ALA A 556 31.35 -18.89 1.77
N VAL A 557 32.36 -18.01 1.79
CA VAL A 557 33.78 -18.38 1.66
C VAL A 557 34.21 -19.28 2.82
N ASN A 558 33.89 -18.90 4.07
CA ASN A 558 34.25 -19.69 5.24
C ASN A 558 33.63 -21.11 5.19
N ASN A 559 32.36 -21.22 4.80
CA ASN A 559 31.66 -22.52 4.72
C ASN A 559 32.16 -23.45 3.60
N ARG A 560 32.97 -22.96 2.65
CA ARG A 560 33.60 -23.82 1.64
C ARG A 560 34.83 -24.54 2.17
N ILE A 561 35.48 -23.99 3.18
CA ILE A 561 36.67 -24.59 3.79
C ILE A 561 36.18 -25.78 4.64
N PRO A 562 36.78 -26.98 4.50
CA PRO A 562 36.46 -28.14 5.35
C PRO A 562 36.58 -27.76 6.83
N ALA A 563 35.70 -28.29 7.70
CA ALA A 563 35.65 -27.88 9.10
C ALA A 563 37.01 -28.04 9.83
N ALA A 564 37.80 -29.07 9.47
CA ALA A 564 39.13 -29.31 10.02
C ALA A 564 40.19 -28.24 9.64
N GLU A 565 39.97 -27.52 8.53
CA GLU A 565 40.91 -26.52 7.99
C GLU A 565 40.41 -25.08 8.22
N GLN A 566 39.23 -24.90 8.83
CA GLN A 566 38.66 -23.58 9.07
C GLN A 566 39.45 -22.81 10.14
N ASP A 567 40.03 -21.67 9.75
CA ASP A 567 40.58 -20.72 10.71
C ASP A 567 39.46 -19.84 11.30
N HIS A 568 38.85 -20.35 12.37
CA HIS A 568 37.77 -19.64 13.07
C HIS A 568 38.21 -18.28 13.66
N LEU A 569 39.47 -18.13 14.05
CA LEU A 569 39.96 -16.88 14.63
C LEU A 569 40.16 -15.81 13.56
N ALA A 570 40.73 -16.17 12.41
CA ALA A 570 40.84 -15.25 11.27
C ALA A 570 39.47 -14.84 10.75
N PHE A 571 38.51 -15.78 10.67
CA PHE A 571 37.15 -15.45 10.24
C PHE A 571 36.45 -14.48 11.20
N ALA A 572 36.54 -14.71 12.52
CA ALA A 572 35.97 -13.79 13.50
C ALA A 572 36.66 -12.42 13.50
N ALA A 573 37.97 -12.36 13.28
CA ALA A 573 38.70 -11.09 13.12
C ALA A 573 38.21 -10.33 11.88
N ALA A 574 37.99 -11.02 10.75
CA ALA A 574 37.44 -10.41 9.54
C ALA A 574 36.01 -9.86 9.75
N LEU A 575 35.18 -10.52 10.55
CA LEU A 575 33.84 -10.02 10.92
C LEU A 575 33.91 -8.77 11.80
N ASP A 576 34.83 -8.73 12.76
CA ASP A 576 35.04 -7.56 13.62
C ASP A 576 35.57 -6.37 12.81
N GLU A 577 36.58 -6.58 11.95
CA GLU A 577 37.12 -5.55 11.06
C GLU A 577 36.04 -5.02 10.11
N TYR A 578 35.24 -5.93 9.56
CA TYR A 578 34.10 -5.57 8.74
C TYR A 578 33.09 -4.70 9.50
N THR A 579 32.79 -5.02 10.76
CA THR A 579 31.88 -4.21 11.60
C THR A 579 32.45 -2.81 11.81
N GLU A 580 33.73 -2.69 12.13
CA GLU A 580 34.39 -1.39 12.31
C GLU A 580 34.49 -0.58 11.02
N TYR A 581 34.83 -1.22 9.89
CA TYR A 581 34.84 -0.58 8.57
C TYR A 581 33.47 0.00 8.23
N VAL A 582 32.41 -0.78 8.41
CA VAL A 582 31.07 -0.32 8.07
C VAL A 582 30.62 0.79 9.03
N LYS A 583 31.04 0.78 10.32
CA LYS A 583 30.72 1.89 11.26
C LYS A 583 31.35 3.20 10.80
N GLN A 584 32.55 3.15 10.21
CA GLN A 584 33.28 4.32 9.72
C GLN A 584 32.73 4.85 8.40
N ASP A 585 32.43 3.98 7.44
CA ASP A 585 31.97 4.37 6.10
C ASP A 585 30.46 4.58 6.01
N ILE A 586 29.70 4.03 6.94
CA ILE A 586 28.25 4.10 7.01
C ILE A 586 27.88 4.51 8.42
N GLU A 587 27.73 5.83 8.62
CA GLU A 587 27.36 6.50 9.89
C GLU A 587 26.05 5.98 10.54
N ASP A 588 25.36 5.04 9.91
CA ASP A 588 24.03 4.54 10.22
C ASP A 588 24.02 3.04 10.60
N LEU A 589 25.15 2.41 10.95
CA LEU A 589 25.17 0.96 11.24
C LEU A 589 24.28 0.57 12.43
N ASP A 590 24.14 1.46 13.41
CA ASP A 590 23.20 1.33 14.53
C ASP A 590 21.72 1.25 14.05
N GLN A 591 21.43 1.63 12.81
CA GLN A 591 20.11 1.52 12.18
C GLN A 591 19.84 0.12 11.59
N TRP A 592 20.82 -0.80 11.61
CA TRP A 592 20.67 -2.18 11.15
C TRP A 592 20.87 -3.22 12.26
N PRO A 593 20.07 -3.14 13.33
CA PRO A 593 20.28 -3.95 14.53
C PRO A 593 20.14 -5.46 14.25
N GLY A 594 19.33 -5.88 13.29
CA GLY A 594 19.19 -7.30 12.96
C GLY A 594 20.47 -7.93 12.40
N LEU A 595 21.16 -7.23 11.49
CA LEU A 595 22.43 -7.71 10.92
C LEU A 595 23.54 -7.67 11.96
N LEU A 596 23.58 -6.62 12.79
CA LEU A 596 24.52 -6.52 13.91
C LEU A 596 24.42 -7.68 14.90
N LEU A 597 23.20 -8.04 15.32
CA LEU A 597 22.97 -9.20 16.19
C LEU A 597 23.55 -10.48 15.57
N ARG A 598 23.38 -10.67 14.25
CA ARG A 598 23.90 -11.82 13.52
C ARG A 598 25.43 -11.82 13.43
N ILE A 599 26.04 -10.68 13.16
CA ILE A 599 27.50 -10.54 13.10
C ILE A 599 28.12 -10.79 14.47
N HIS A 600 27.58 -10.18 15.53
CA HIS A 600 28.07 -10.37 16.89
C HIS A 600 27.94 -11.82 17.36
N TYR A 601 26.80 -12.47 17.14
CA TYR A 601 26.63 -13.90 17.46
C TYR A 601 27.63 -14.77 16.68
N SER A 602 27.81 -14.50 15.39
CA SER A 602 28.76 -15.22 14.53
C SER A 602 30.20 -15.04 15.00
N SER A 603 30.63 -13.80 15.26
CA SER A 603 31.97 -13.47 15.74
C SER A 603 32.26 -14.14 17.09
N ALA A 604 31.35 -14.02 18.06
CA ALA A 604 31.52 -14.64 19.38
C ALA A 604 31.58 -16.17 19.31
N THR A 605 30.73 -16.81 18.50
CA THR A 605 30.73 -18.27 18.32
C THR A 605 32.03 -18.76 17.67
N HIS A 606 32.50 -18.11 16.61
CA HIS A 606 33.75 -18.49 15.96
C HIS A 606 34.98 -18.26 16.85
N ARG A 607 34.98 -17.22 17.70
CA ARG A 607 36.06 -17.03 18.69
C ARG A 607 36.07 -18.13 19.75
N LEU A 608 34.89 -18.55 20.21
CA LEU A 608 34.75 -19.68 21.11
C LEU A 608 35.28 -20.97 20.46
N TYR A 609 34.90 -21.24 19.21
CA TYR A 609 35.42 -22.41 18.48
C TYR A 609 36.93 -22.34 18.26
N GLY A 610 37.48 -21.17 17.92
CA GLY A 610 38.92 -21.00 17.78
C GLY A 610 39.69 -21.22 19.09
N TYR A 611 39.12 -20.76 20.23
CA TYR A 611 39.67 -21.07 21.55
C TYR A 611 39.70 -22.59 21.82
N LEU A 612 38.62 -23.31 21.52
CA LEU A 612 38.57 -24.76 21.70
C LEU A 612 39.53 -25.49 20.76
N ALA A 613 39.57 -25.11 19.47
CA ALA A 613 40.45 -25.69 18.47
C ALA A 613 41.94 -25.49 18.80
N SER A 614 42.30 -24.38 19.43
CA SER A 614 43.66 -24.13 19.95
C SER A 614 44.04 -24.93 21.20
N GLY A 615 43.21 -25.90 21.62
CA GLY A 615 43.42 -26.63 22.86
C GLY A 615 43.33 -25.75 24.10
N ARG A 616 42.51 -24.70 24.06
CA ARG A 616 42.29 -23.72 25.14
C ARG A 616 43.49 -22.82 25.47
N THR A 617 44.41 -22.65 24.53
CA THR A 617 45.60 -21.79 24.72
C THR A 617 45.36 -20.33 24.31
N ALA A 618 44.40 -20.06 23.43
CA ALA A 618 44.11 -18.72 22.92
C ALA A 618 43.19 -17.89 23.86
N GLU A 619 43.63 -17.58 25.09
CA GLU A 619 42.82 -16.83 26.07
C GLU A 619 42.30 -15.47 25.57
N HIS A 620 43.05 -14.80 24.68
CA HIS A 620 42.63 -13.55 24.05
C HIS A 620 41.34 -13.73 23.22
N ALA A 621 41.17 -14.90 22.58
CA ALA A 621 39.99 -15.23 21.82
C ALA A 621 38.77 -15.39 22.74
N LEU A 622 38.93 -16.06 23.89
CA LEU A 622 37.87 -16.23 24.87
C LEU A 622 37.43 -14.89 25.49
N ARG A 623 38.39 -14.04 25.91
CA ARG A 623 38.09 -12.69 26.42
C ARG A 623 37.34 -11.82 25.40
N ARG A 624 37.73 -11.91 24.12
CA ARG A 624 37.04 -11.17 23.06
C ARG A 624 35.67 -11.76 22.75
N ALA A 625 35.52 -13.09 22.78
CA ALA A 625 34.23 -13.76 22.67
C ALA A 625 33.28 -13.26 23.76
N LYS A 626 33.75 -13.16 25.02
CA LYS A 626 32.98 -12.61 26.13
C LYS A 626 32.51 -11.19 25.85
N ALA A 627 33.43 -10.29 25.48
CA ALA A 627 33.10 -8.91 25.18
C ALA A 627 32.02 -8.77 24.09
N VAL A 628 32.12 -9.54 23.01
CA VAL A 628 31.15 -9.53 21.91
C VAL A 628 29.82 -10.16 22.32
N ALA A 629 29.84 -11.27 23.09
CA ALA A 629 28.64 -11.92 23.60
C ALA A 629 27.89 -11.05 24.63
N THR A 630 28.59 -10.30 25.48
CA THR A 630 27.99 -9.32 26.41
C THR A 630 27.33 -8.21 25.62
N ALA A 631 28.01 -7.63 24.62
CA ALA A 631 27.43 -6.62 23.76
C ALA A 631 26.18 -7.13 23.01
N LEU A 632 26.20 -8.39 22.53
CA LEU A 632 25.05 -9.04 21.92
C LEU A 632 23.87 -9.18 22.89
N TYR A 633 24.12 -9.64 24.12
CA TYR A 633 23.11 -9.82 25.15
C TYR A 633 22.47 -8.47 25.55
N ASP A 634 23.30 -7.45 25.76
CA ASP A 634 22.84 -6.09 26.06
C ASP A 634 21.97 -5.52 24.92
N GLN A 635 22.38 -5.72 23.67
CA GLN A 635 21.59 -5.34 22.49
C GLN A 635 20.25 -6.08 22.40
N CYS A 636 20.19 -7.35 22.84
CA CYS A 636 18.92 -8.09 22.95
C CYS A 636 18.07 -7.58 24.12
N GLY A 637 18.66 -6.92 25.12
CA GLY A 637 17.99 -6.32 26.28
C GLY A 637 17.27 -5.01 25.98
N GLN A 638 17.70 -4.28 24.96
CA GLN A 638 17.15 -2.96 24.61
C GLN A 638 15.71 -3.05 24.08
N GLU A 639 14.84 -2.14 24.53
CA GLU A 639 13.50 -1.97 23.97
C GLU A 639 13.56 -1.34 22.57
N SER A 640 12.59 -1.67 21.71
CA SER A 640 12.42 -1.04 20.40
C SER A 640 10.94 -0.77 20.11
N ASP A 641 10.67 0.43 19.57
CA ASP A 641 9.36 0.79 19.02
C ASP A 641 8.99 -0.06 17.78
N VAL A 642 9.96 -0.72 17.15
CA VAL A 642 9.75 -1.55 15.96
C VAL A 642 9.44 -2.99 16.39
N ARG A 643 8.16 -3.37 16.31
CA ARG A 643 7.66 -4.71 16.70
C ARG A 643 8.47 -5.88 16.15
N TYR A 644 8.88 -5.84 14.88
CA TYR A 644 9.71 -6.89 14.28
C TYR A 644 11.09 -7.01 14.95
N LEU A 645 11.72 -5.87 15.23
CA LEU A 645 13.02 -5.86 15.88
C LEU A 645 12.93 -6.37 17.32
N GLN A 646 11.88 -5.97 18.04
CA GLN A 646 11.62 -6.49 19.38
C GLN A 646 11.48 -8.01 19.35
N GLN A 647 10.68 -8.55 18.44
CA GLN A 647 10.56 -10.00 18.26
C GLN A 647 11.89 -10.68 17.93
N LEU A 648 12.74 -10.06 17.09
CA LEU A 648 14.06 -10.59 16.77
C LEU A 648 14.97 -10.60 18.02
N ARG A 649 14.98 -9.52 18.80
CA ARG A 649 15.75 -9.41 20.05
C ARG A 649 15.29 -10.43 21.09
N ASP A 650 13.99 -10.54 21.31
CA ASP A 650 13.40 -11.50 22.24
C ASP A 650 13.77 -12.94 21.86
N ARG A 651 13.77 -13.26 20.55
CA ARG A 651 14.14 -14.58 20.05
C ARG A 651 15.66 -14.84 20.06
N MET A 652 16.50 -13.81 19.91
CA MET A 652 17.97 -13.93 19.99
C MET A 652 18.50 -13.94 21.43
N ARG A 653 17.74 -13.41 22.39
CA ARG A 653 18.16 -13.31 23.79
C ARG A 653 18.56 -14.66 24.41
N PRO A 654 17.80 -15.77 24.23
CA PRO A 654 18.21 -17.07 24.76
C PRO A 654 19.54 -17.58 24.16
N PHE A 655 19.80 -17.31 22.87
CA PHE A 655 21.06 -17.67 22.22
C PHE A 655 22.24 -16.87 22.78
N ALA A 656 22.07 -15.55 22.92
CA ALA A 656 23.08 -14.68 23.49
C ALA A 656 23.39 -15.06 24.95
N GLN A 657 22.34 -15.36 25.73
CA GLN A 657 22.46 -15.82 27.09
C GLN A 657 23.21 -17.17 27.15
N ASN A 658 22.82 -18.17 26.37
CA ASN A 658 23.49 -19.46 26.36
C ASN A 658 24.98 -19.32 25.98
N LEU A 659 25.29 -18.51 24.97
CA LEU A 659 26.67 -18.26 24.54
C LEU A 659 27.51 -17.61 25.65
N LEU A 660 26.95 -16.67 26.42
CA LEU A 660 27.61 -16.10 27.60
C LEU A 660 27.91 -17.17 28.65
N HIS A 661 26.93 -18.02 28.97
CA HIS A 661 27.13 -19.10 29.94
C HIS A 661 28.24 -20.07 29.47
N CYS A 662 28.27 -20.41 28.17
CA CYS A 662 29.34 -21.23 27.60
C CYS A 662 30.73 -20.63 27.87
N ILE A 663 30.86 -19.31 27.70
CA ILE A 663 32.12 -18.59 27.90
C ILE A 663 32.47 -18.52 29.39
N GLU A 664 31.51 -18.23 30.26
CA GLU A 664 31.71 -18.16 31.72
C GLU A 664 32.14 -19.49 32.33
N VAL A 665 31.56 -20.60 31.88
CA VAL A 665 31.94 -21.96 32.28
C VAL A 665 33.40 -22.26 31.89
N LEU A 666 33.88 -21.73 30.77
CA LEU A 666 35.26 -21.94 30.33
C LEU A 666 36.27 -20.98 30.99
N GLU A 667 35.83 -19.80 31.44
CA GLU A 667 36.69 -18.84 32.17
C GLU A 667 36.89 -19.19 33.65
N SER A 668 35.88 -19.80 34.28
CA SER A 668 35.87 -20.01 35.74
C SER A 668 36.30 -21.43 36.13
N ASP A 669 37.12 -21.58 37.17
CA ASP A 669 37.23 -22.83 37.93
C ASP A 669 35.84 -23.12 38.55
N PRO A 670 35.32 -24.36 38.53
CA PRO A 670 33.88 -24.63 38.61
C PRO A 670 33.28 -24.09 39.91
N LEU A 671 32.58 -22.96 39.82
CA LEU A 671 31.95 -22.30 40.95
C LEU A 671 30.80 -23.18 41.48
N THR A 672 30.77 -23.33 42.79
CA THR A 672 29.78 -24.04 43.62
C THR A 672 28.31 -23.61 43.40
N GLU A 673 28.03 -22.57 42.61
CA GLU A 673 26.67 -22.04 42.40
C GLU A 673 25.83 -22.82 41.35
N PHE A 674 26.44 -23.67 40.53
CA PHE A 674 25.72 -24.40 39.47
C PHE A 674 24.76 -25.50 39.96
N ASP A 675 24.82 -25.91 41.24
CA ASP A 675 23.88 -26.91 41.78
C ASP A 675 22.43 -26.38 41.90
N THR A 676 22.24 -25.06 41.91
CA THR A 676 20.90 -24.44 41.89
C THR A 676 20.43 -24.06 40.49
N TRP A 677 21.31 -24.20 39.49
CA TRP A 677 21.04 -23.75 38.13
C TRP A 677 20.05 -24.71 37.43
N GLN A 678 18.84 -24.21 37.21
CA GLN A 678 17.86 -24.91 36.39
C GLN A 678 18.29 -24.80 34.92
N HIS A 679 18.39 -25.96 34.28
CA HIS A 679 18.73 -26.06 32.87
C HIS A 679 17.86 -25.14 32.00
N PRO A 680 18.45 -24.30 31.13
CA PRO A 680 17.69 -23.35 30.32
C PRO A 680 16.61 -24.01 29.45
N HIS A 681 16.86 -25.23 28.93
CA HIS A 681 15.90 -25.98 28.12
C HIS A 681 14.61 -26.38 28.87
N ARG A 682 14.57 -26.27 30.21
CA ARG A 682 13.35 -26.57 31.01
C ARG A 682 12.36 -25.41 31.05
N ARG A 683 12.74 -24.22 30.59
CA ARG A 683 11.94 -22.98 30.77
C ARG A 683 11.25 -22.50 29.49
N ASP A 684 11.77 -22.85 28.30
CA ASP A 684 11.32 -22.28 27.03
C ASP A 684 11.04 -23.36 25.95
N PRO A 685 10.15 -23.08 24.98
CA PRO A 685 10.02 -23.91 23.79
C PRO A 685 11.34 -23.94 23.00
N LEU A 686 11.92 -25.13 22.87
CA LEU A 686 13.22 -25.32 22.23
C LEU A 686 13.10 -25.25 20.70
N SER A 687 13.93 -24.42 20.08
CA SER A 687 14.24 -24.56 18.66
C SER A 687 15.38 -25.57 18.48
N PRO A 688 15.44 -26.35 17.38
CA PRO A 688 16.51 -27.34 17.18
C PRO A 688 17.92 -26.73 17.28
N ARG A 689 18.06 -25.45 16.88
CA ARG A 689 19.34 -24.73 16.99
C ARG A 689 19.67 -24.35 18.42
N LEU A 690 18.70 -23.88 19.21
CA LEU A 690 18.93 -23.55 20.61
C LEU A 690 19.24 -24.80 21.43
N ALA A 691 18.59 -25.94 21.14
CA ALA A 691 18.91 -27.22 21.73
C ALA A 691 20.37 -27.64 21.42
N PHE A 692 20.82 -27.45 20.18
CA PHE A 692 22.24 -27.68 19.84
C PHE A 692 23.19 -26.82 20.68
N ASP A 693 22.88 -25.53 20.82
CA ASP A 693 23.69 -24.60 21.61
C ASP A 693 23.68 -24.96 23.11
N HIS A 694 22.57 -25.47 23.65
CA HIS A 694 22.50 -26.01 25.02
C HIS A 694 23.32 -27.29 25.18
N ALA A 695 23.30 -28.21 24.20
CA ALA A 695 24.16 -29.38 24.24
C ALA A 695 25.65 -29.01 24.26
N CYS A 696 26.06 -27.94 23.55
CA CYS A 696 27.41 -27.40 23.65
C CYS A 696 27.73 -26.91 25.07
N LEU A 697 26.80 -26.20 25.72
CA LEU A 697 26.95 -25.77 27.12
C LEU A 697 27.13 -26.96 28.06
N ASP A 698 26.33 -28.01 27.89
CA ASP A 698 26.41 -29.23 28.70
C ASP A 698 27.72 -29.96 28.52
N CYS A 699 28.26 -29.99 27.31
CA CYS A 699 29.60 -30.51 27.05
C CYS A 699 30.67 -29.70 27.79
N PHE A 700 30.54 -28.36 27.85
CA PHE A 700 31.46 -27.53 28.62
C PHE A 700 31.36 -27.82 30.12
N LEU A 701 30.15 -27.95 30.65
CA LEU A 701 29.89 -28.33 32.04
C LEU A 701 30.41 -29.74 32.37
N LEU A 702 30.27 -30.69 31.44
CA LEU A 702 30.84 -32.03 31.57
C LEU A 702 32.37 -31.95 31.68
N MET A 703 33.03 -31.14 30.85
CA MET A 703 34.48 -30.98 30.87
C MET A 703 35.01 -30.34 32.15
N THR A 704 34.31 -29.36 32.70
CA THR A 704 34.76 -28.61 33.89
C THR A 704 34.37 -29.30 35.20
N THR A 705 33.15 -29.83 35.30
CA THR A 705 32.64 -30.44 36.54
C THR A 705 32.88 -31.95 36.63
N ARG A 706 33.14 -32.62 35.50
CA ARG A 706 33.25 -34.10 35.38
C ARG A 706 32.02 -34.89 35.84
N ARG A 707 30.86 -34.23 36.00
CA ARG A 707 29.60 -34.91 36.33
C ARG A 707 28.99 -35.56 35.09
N GLN A 708 28.80 -36.88 35.13
CA GLN A 708 28.26 -37.65 34.01
C GLN A 708 26.81 -37.30 33.66
N ASP A 709 26.04 -36.72 34.59
CA ASP A 709 24.65 -36.28 34.34
C ASP A 709 24.55 -35.32 33.14
N TRP A 710 25.58 -34.51 32.89
CA TRP A 710 25.61 -33.57 31.76
C TRP A 710 25.69 -34.26 30.41
N ALA A 711 26.34 -35.42 30.32
CA ALA A 711 26.40 -36.19 29.07
C ALA A 711 24.99 -36.62 28.63
N GLY A 712 24.18 -37.10 29.58
CA GLY A 712 22.80 -37.49 29.32
C GLY A 712 21.92 -36.32 28.82
N LYS A 713 22.05 -35.14 29.46
CA LYS A 713 21.31 -33.92 29.06
C LYS A 713 21.73 -33.41 27.69
N ALA A 714 23.03 -33.38 27.40
CA ALA A 714 23.53 -32.98 26.09
C ALA A 714 22.99 -33.89 24.97
N VAL A 715 22.96 -35.21 25.20
CA VAL A 715 22.40 -36.18 24.25
C VAL A 715 20.89 -35.99 24.06
N GLU A 716 20.16 -35.67 25.13
CA GLU A 716 18.73 -35.36 25.07
C GLU A 716 18.47 -34.14 24.16
N ASP A 717 19.20 -33.06 24.36
CA ASP A 717 19.09 -31.85 23.54
C ASP A 717 19.51 -32.12 22.08
N LEU A 718 20.57 -32.91 21.85
CA LEU A 718 21.01 -33.28 20.50
C LEU A 718 19.98 -34.14 19.75
N ARG A 719 19.18 -34.98 20.43
CA ARG A 719 18.11 -35.75 19.76
C ARG A 719 17.10 -34.83 19.10
N PHE A 720 16.83 -33.67 19.70
CA PHE A 720 15.95 -32.67 19.13
C PHE A 720 16.65 -31.84 18.03
N ALA A 721 17.95 -31.56 18.20
CA ALA A 721 18.73 -30.78 17.25
C ALA A 721 19.08 -31.50 15.93
N LEU A 722 19.44 -32.79 16.01
CA LEU A 722 20.09 -33.54 14.92
C LEU A 722 19.09 -34.28 14.01
N ILE A 723 18.18 -33.51 13.40
CA ILE A 723 17.09 -34.04 12.57
C ILE A 723 17.60 -34.56 11.21
N SER A 724 18.69 -34.01 10.67
CA SER A 724 19.21 -34.35 9.33
C SER A 724 20.57 -35.05 9.37
N GLU A 725 20.87 -35.87 8.36
CA GLU A 725 22.19 -36.52 8.22
C GLU A 725 23.33 -35.50 8.17
N LYS A 726 23.12 -34.37 7.48
CA LYS A 726 24.09 -33.28 7.45
C LYS A 726 24.36 -32.71 8.85
N ALA A 727 23.33 -32.53 9.67
CA ALA A 727 23.50 -32.06 11.03
C ALA A 727 24.25 -33.09 11.89
N ARG A 728 23.97 -34.39 11.71
CA ARG A 728 24.69 -35.47 12.39
C ARG A 728 26.16 -35.51 12.01
N ALA A 729 26.49 -35.39 10.72
CA ALA A 729 27.87 -35.31 10.25
C ALA A 729 28.60 -34.09 10.83
N ALA A 730 27.97 -32.91 10.79
CA ALA A 730 28.55 -31.70 11.38
C ALA A 730 28.79 -31.84 12.90
N ALA A 731 27.87 -32.50 13.63
CA ALA A 731 28.02 -32.74 15.05
C ALA A 731 29.19 -33.67 15.40
N GLN A 732 29.57 -34.61 14.51
CA GLN A 732 30.76 -35.44 14.72
C GLN A 732 32.05 -34.61 14.74
N GLU A 733 32.10 -33.60 13.86
CA GLU A 733 33.27 -32.75 13.65
C GLU A 733 33.32 -31.56 14.64
N ASP A 734 32.20 -31.20 15.28
CA ASP A 734 32.11 -30.05 16.17
C ASP A 734 33.02 -30.18 17.42
N PRO A 735 33.93 -29.22 17.67
CA PRO A 735 34.84 -29.27 18.81
C PRO A 735 34.13 -29.16 20.17
N CYS A 736 32.96 -28.54 20.24
CA CYS A 736 32.18 -28.43 21.47
C CYS A 736 31.66 -29.78 21.93
N LEU A 737 31.37 -30.68 21.00
CA LEU A 737 30.81 -32.00 21.27
C LEU A 737 31.90 -33.08 21.41
N ALA A 738 33.18 -32.70 21.34
CA ALA A 738 34.31 -33.61 21.55
C ALA A 738 34.20 -34.47 22.83
N PRO A 739 33.71 -33.96 23.98
CA PRO A 739 33.54 -34.75 25.20
C PRO A 739 32.55 -35.91 25.07
N LEU A 740 31.57 -35.80 24.18
CA LEU A 740 30.54 -36.83 23.97
C LEU A 740 30.98 -37.92 22.99
N ARG A 741 32.15 -37.80 22.34
CA ARG A 741 32.58 -38.77 21.31
C ARG A 741 32.71 -40.20 21.85
N THR A 742 32.93 -40.36 23.16
CA THR A 742 32.97 -41.65 23.85
C THR A 742 31.61 -42.08 24.40
N ASP A 743 30.62 -41.19 24.45
CA ASP A 743 29.28 -41.50 24.98
C ASP A 743 28.50 -42.39 23.99
N PRO A 744 27.94 -43.53 24.45
CA PRO A 744 27.23 -44.46 23.58
C PRO A 744 25.94 -43.85 22.99
N GLY A 745 25.26 -42.97 23.73
CA GLY A 745 24.07 -42.27 23.27
C GLY A 745 24.37 -41.31 22.12
N PHE A 746 25.43 -40.52 22.26
CA PHE A 746 25.91 -39.63 21.20
C PHE A 746 26.34 -40.42 19.97
N ARG A 747 27.18 -41.45 20.12
CA ARG A 747 27.66 -42.28 19.00
C ARG A 747 26.51 -42.88 18.20
N ASN A 748 25.49 -43.42 18.88
CA ASN A 748 24.28 -43.92 18.24
C ASN A 748 23.52 -42.82 17.48
N LEU A 749 23.42 -41.62 18.06
CA LEU A 749 22.70 -40.49 17.45
C LEU A 749 23.39 -39.98 16.18
N VAL A 750 24.72 -39.89 16.17
CA VAL A 750 25.49 -39.42 15.01
C VAL A 750 25.86 -40.53 14.02
N GLY A 751 25.59 -41.80 14.34
CA GLY A 751 25.92 -42.93 13.47
C GLY A 751 27.39 -43.36 13.50
N LEU A 752 28.10 -43.08 14.60
CA LEU A 752 29.44 -43.61 14.82
C LEU A 752 29.35 -45.07 15.30
N PRO A 753 30.22 -45.98 14.83
CA PRO A 753 30.22 -47.36 15.31
C PRO A 753 30.49 -47.40 16.82
N PRO A 754 29.95 -48.34 17.59
CA PRO A 754 30.26 -48.45 19.01
C PRO A 754 31.76 -48.71 19.26
N THR A 755 32.29 -48.23 20.38
CA THR A 755 33.69 -48.47 20.79
C THR A 755 33.93 -49.89 21.26
N GLU A 756 32.93 -50.51 21.91
CA GLU A 756 33.02 -51.89 22.38
C GLU A 756 32.23 -52.82 21.46
N PHE A 757 32.74 -54.04 21.29
CA PHE A 757 32.07 -55.06 20.49
C PHE A 757 30.65 -55.34 21.00
N LEU A 758 30.49 -55.41 22.33
CA LEU A 758 29.21 -55.71 22.98
C LEU A 758 28.17 -54.58 22.91
N ASP A 759 28.58 -53.39 22.48
CA ASP A 759 27.69 -52.23 22.31
C ASP A 759 27.04 -52.20 20.90
N LEU A 760 27.34 -53.17 20.03
CA LEU A 760 26.65 -53.32 18.74
C LEU A 760 25.14 -53.52 18.95
N ALA A 761 24.33 -52.76 18.20
CA ALA A 761 22.87 -52.83 18.31
C ALA A 761 22.32 -54.26 18.12
N ALA A 762 22.94 -55.05 17.24
CA ALA A 762 22.61 -56.45 17.00
C ALA A 762 22.85 -57.36 18.22
N LEU A 763 23.72 -56.96 19.15
CA LEU A 763 24.08 -57.71 20.34
C LEU A 763 23.37 -57.20 21.60
N SER A 764 22.58 -56.13 21.51
CA SER A 764 21.94 -55.48 22.66
C SER A 764 21.06 -56.43 23.50
N THR A 765 20.33 -57.35 22.85
CA THR A 765 19.47 -58.35 23.52
C THR A 765 20.23 -59.50 24.18
N VAL A 766 21.46 -59.77 23.73
CA VAL A 766 22.31 -60.87 24.23
C VAL A 766 23.54 -60.39 24.98
N ARG A 767 23.69 -59.06 25.14
CA ARG A 767 24.85 -58.41 25.76
C ARG A 767 25.23 -59.01 27.10
N GLN A 768 24.25 -59.13 28.02
CA GLN A 768 24.49 -59.68 29.36
C GLN A 768 25.03 -61.12 29.28
N ARG A 769 24.41 -61.96 28.45
CA ARG A 769 24.80 -63.37 28.28
C ARG A 769 26.19 -63.51 27.66
N LEU A 770 26.53 -62.68 26.69
CA LEU A 770 27.86 -62.67 26.07
C LEU A 770 28.92 -62.17 27.05
N ALA A 771 28.61 -61.16 27.86
CA ALA A 771 29.49 -60.68 28.92
C ALA A 771 29.71 -61.75 30.00
N ASP A 772 28.63 -62.43 30.45
CA ASP A 772 28.68 -63.52 31.43
C ASP A 772 29.50 -64.71 30.91
N ALA A 773 29.48 -64.96 29.60
CA ALA A 773 30.29 -65.97 28.93
C ALA A 773 31.76 -65.52 28.68
N GLY A 774 32.15 -64.31 29.08
CA GLY A 774 33.49 -63.76 28.85
C GLY A 774 33.77 -63.39 27.39
N ILE A 775 32.75 -63.32 26.54
CA ILE A 775 32.85 -62.97 25.12
C ILE A 775 32.71 -61.45 24.99
N THR A 776 33.83 -60.73 25.17
CA THR A 776 33.87 -59.26 25.16
C THR A 776 34.41 -58.67 23.86
N SER A 777 34.89 -59.51 22.92
CA SER A 777 35.47 -59.07 21.65
C SER A 777 35.07 -59.97 20.49
N SER A 778 35.13 -59.44 19.26
CA SER A 778 34.85 -60.21 18.03
C SER A 778 35.81 -61.38 17.85
N GLN A 779 37.09 -61.23 18.23
CA GLN A 779 38.06 -62.32 18.23
C GLN A 779 37.68 -63.44 19.18
N ARG A 780 37.16 -63.10 20.37
CA ARG A 780 36.73 -64.11 21.35
C ARG A 780 35.44 -64.81 20.94
N LEU A 781 34.48 -64.07 20.38
CA LEU A 781 33.27 -64.68 19.81
C LEU A 781 33.64 -65.66 18.69
N ARG A 782 34.60 -65.29 17.83
CA ARG A 782 35.10 -66.14 16.76
C ARG A 782 35.83 -67.38 17.30
N ALA A 783 36.69 -67.21 18.30
CA ALA A 783 37.40 -68.33 18.92
C ALA A 783 36.45 -69.36 19.57
N GLU A 784 35.38 -68.88 20.22
CA GLU A 784 34.36 -69.73 20.85
C GLU A 784 33.37 -70.36 19.85
N THR A 785 33.25 -69.81 18.62
CA THR A 785 32.38 -70.36 17.57
C THR A 785 33.14 -71.25 16.56
N ASP A 786 34.47 -71.14 16.51
CA ASP A 786 35.33 -72.00 15.70
C ASP A 786 35.76 -73.30 16.40
N THR A 787 35.42 -73.49 17.68
CA THR A 787 35.57 -74.79 18.35
C THR A 787 34.50 -75.78 17.86
N PRO A 788 34.87 -77.04 17.57
CA PRO A 788 33.99 -78.01 16.90
C PRO A 788 32.73 -78.37 17.69
N ASP A 789 32.73 -78.20 19.01
CA ASP A 789 31.56 -78.48 19.87
C ASP A 789 30.48 -77.37 19.83
N ALA A 790 30.82 -76.15 19.43
CA ALA A 790 29.89 -75.01 19.40
C ALA A 790 28.99 -74.96 18.13
N ARG A 791 29.34 -75.71 17.08
CA ARG A 791 28.59 -75.73 15.80
C ARG A 791 27.32 -76.59 15.83
N ALA A 792 27.00 -77.23 16.96
CA ALA A 792 25.86 -78.14 17.12
C ALA A 792 24.63 -77.52 17.84
N CYS A 793 24.71 -76.25 18.27
CA CYS A 793 23.60 -75.45 18.82
C CYS A 793 23.33 -74.26 17.92
#